data_AF-A0A0V1FW20-F1
#
_entry.id   AF-A0A0V1FW20-F1
#
_cell.length_a   1.000
_cell.length_b   1.000
_cell.length_c   1.000
_cell.angle_alpha   90.00
_cell.angle_beta   90.00
_cell.angle_gamma   90.00
#
_symmetry.space_group_name_H-M   'P 1'
#
loop_
_entity.id
_entity.type
_entity.pdbx_description
1 polymer ?
#
loop_
_entity_poly.entity_id
_entity_poly.type
_entity_poly.pdbx_seq_one_letter_code
_entity_poly.pdbx_strand_id
1 'polypeptide(L)'
;MKFNWYRSDYLQTSPTSRRCMRLLPCLPGGGGLQQLVVAHQNGVVACVSWKKKPVIEFKTFPDARIDAIALGGAEHSACDKIFLASGSVVKGYNRRGKHFLDFDINKTDSIKSMSIYGVDMVLCSEYTMTHYHDCSETSYYLSDDRIYDTFCISAKLLGFDADKLCILLACENHLIKILLGQNLLTQVEVGDIPSTLLFHSNLASEADGIGVFYGTVNGRIGQLQIYKENVKIVWELSSENGVGFINTMELCDVHNVGMLNLIVGREDGLIEIYDIFDNDRPILTQYIECHESIVALQCGHFTSTESNEIIVCSFSGNIFGWSTECAQSNVSGENGDSAAVQGDEIQQLRDEVEELRRKVQNQRADYLKRTEIGVQYSCSPTFAINDRFVLNSEETAYLLSVELPISIDWILLRSEVAVSLLDIEKNSAVVSVTPTERNSKDALLITYRCQANMVRFEVKIRTIEGKYGNLELYISPRMNPGFCQICNYLIKPLSLHRRTQTFDETRPQNYLRISGNFDIATAYAIMSFCLPGMSEHLSEEGKITCYFVSCFIGTQLCHTCSDGEIVIRSDNISTIAILLDVINREASNRGLKLDITCDINQTSVAHVLRLVNDRIQKSANLLKKIRYAEILKDATIRDDEREFFTDDFEEIFKNSSQLLEQKQAHQAYMDHLFVDSFKFKGEEVKHRVPQLIELIENYDHDKLQRFFNGDWDAV
;
A
#
# COMPACT_ATOMS: atom_id res chain seq x y z
N MET A 1 9.48 22.28 -17.94
CA MET A 1 8.57 23.45 -18.06
C MET A 1 7.41 23.22 -17.09
N LYS A 2 6.83 24.26 -16.47
CA LYS A 2 5.60 24.09 -15.67
C LYS A 2 4.38 24.31 -16.58
N PHE A 3 3.60 23.27 -16.82
CA PHE A 3 2.34 23.36 -17.56
C PHE A 3 1.19 23.67 -16.60
N ASN A 4 0.18 24.40 -17.09
CA ASN A 4 -1.05 24.62 -16.35
C ASN A 4 -2.03 23.49 -16.67
N TRP A 5 -2.59 22.88 -15.62
CA TRP A 5 -3.50 21.75 -15.72
C TRP A 5 -4.93 22.19 -15.48
N TYR A 6 -5.82 21.83 -16.41
CA TYR A 6 -7.25 22.12 -16.33
C TYR A 6 -8.03 20.83 -16.10
N ARG A 7 -8.79 20.80 -15.00
CA ARG A 7 -9.68 19.69 -14.67
C ARG A 7 -11.00 19.80 -15.43
N SER A 8 -11.43 18.68 -16.01
CA SER A 8 -12.77 18.51 -16.56
C SER A 8 -13.42 17.27 -15.94
N ASP A 9 -14.51 17.45 -15.21
CA ASP A 9 -15.28 16.32 -14.66
C ASP A 9 -16.18 15.73 -15.75
N TYR A 10 -16.15 14.41 -15.90
CA TYR A 10 -16.92 13.71 -16.93
C TYR A 10 -18.13 13.02 -16.33
N LEU A 11 -17.94 12.06 -15.43
CA LEU A 11 -19.04 11.20 -14.97
C LEU A 11 -18.80 10.70 -13.55
N GLN A 12 -19.82 10.81 -12.70
CA GLN A 12 -19.87 10.09 -11.43
C GLN A 12 -20.47 8.70 -11.63
N THR A 13 -19.73 7.67 -11.20
CA THR A 13 -20.15 6.27 -11.30
C THR A 13 -20.14 5.58 -9.92
N SER A 14 -20.29 4.25 -9.92
CA SER A 14 -20.19 3.46 -8.70
C SER A 14 -18.73 3.19 -8.31
N PRO A 15 -18.46 2.78 -7.07
CA PRO A 15 -17.10 2.51 -6.62
C PRO A 15 -16.36 1.53 -7.54
N THR A 16 -15.08 1.80 -7.76
CA THR A 16 -14.29 1.12 -8.80
C THR A 16 -13.08 0.45 -8.17
N SER A 17 -12.79 -0.78 -8.59
CA SER A 17 -11.60 -1.53 -8.17
C SER A 17 -10.34 -0.98 -8.84
N ARG A 18 -9.17 -1.30 -8.28
CA ARG A 18 -7.88 -0.87 -8.84
C ARG A 18 -7.75 -1.28 -10.31
N ARG A 19 -7.35 -0.32 -11.14
CA ARG A 19 -7.08 -0.47 -12.58
C ARG A 19 -8.29 -0.97 -13.39
N CYS A 20 -9.52 -0.82 -12.88
CA CYS A 20 -10.76 -1.17 -13.58
C CYS A 20 -11.27 -0.08 -14.55
N MET A 21 -10.33 0.60 -15.23
CA MET A 21 -10.61 1.55 -16.31
C MET A 21 -9.56 1.38 -17.41
N ARG A 22 -10.01 1.35 -18.67
CA ARG A 22 -9.15 1.25 -19.85
C ARG A 22 -9.63 2.17 -20.95
N LEU A 23 -8.67 2.74 -21.67
CA LEU A 23 -8.94 3.53 -22.85
C LEU A 23 -8.85 2.62 -24.09
N LEU A 24 -9.95 2.48 -24.83
CA LEU A 24 -9.95 1.69 -26.05
C LEU A 24 -9.09 2.37 -27.12
N PRO A 25 -8.39 1.61 -27.96
CA PRO A 25 -7.63 2.16 -29.06
C PRO A 25 -8.56 2.90 -30.04
N CYS A 26 -7.98 3.86 -30.76
CA CYS A 26 -8.66 4.54 -31.86
C CYS A 26 -9.15 3.52 -32.90
N LEU A 27 -10.30 3.81 -33.52
CA LEU A 27 -10.84 2.96 -34.59
C LEU A 27 -9.89 2.92 -35.80
N PRO A 28 -9.89 1.81 -36.58
CA PRO A 28 -9.12 1.71 -37.82
C PRO A 28 -9.49 2.87 -38.77
N GLY A 29 -8.49 3.69 -39.14
CA GLY A 29 -8.69 4.93 -39.88
C GLY A 29 -8.11 6.19 -39.22
N GLY A 30 -7.66 6.09 -37.96
CA GLY A 30 -6.74 7.03 -37.30
C GLY A 30 -7.18 8.50 -37.34
N GLY A 31 -7.93 8.95 -36.33
CA GLY A 31 -8.28 10.39 -36.21
C GLY A 31 -9.57 10.69 -35.46
N GLY A 32 -9.91 9.92 -34.43
CA GLY A 32 -11.13 10.15 -33.65
C GLY A 32 -10.91 9.90 -32.17
N LEU A 33 -11.82 10.45 -31.36
CA LEU A 33 -11.80 10.29 -29.91
C LEU A 33 -11.88 8.82 -29.51
N GLN A 34 -11.08 8.46 -28.51
CA GLN A 34 -11.07 7.15 -27.88
C GLN A 34 -12.33 6.97 -27.03
N GLN A 35 -12.59 5.72 -26.66
CA GLN A 35 -13.72 5.37 -25.80
C GLN A 35 -13.19 4.83 -24.49
N LEU A 36 -13.81 5.28 -23.40
CA LEU A 36 -13.44 4.86 -22.05
C LEU A 36 -14.31 3.69 -21.62
N VAL A 37 -13.71 2.63 -21.13
CA VAL A 37 -14.43 1.51 -20.51
C VAL A 37 -14.11 1.50 -19.03
N VAL A 38 -15.16 1.50 -18.21
CA VAL A 38 -15.05 1.47 -16.75
C VAL A 38 -15.88 0.32 -16.20
N ALA A 39 -15.29 -0.44 -15.29
CA ALA A 39 -15.91 -1.58 -14.65
C ALA A 39 -16.03 -1.35 -13.13
N HIS A 40 -17.22 -1.55 -12.58
CA HIS A 40 -17.55 -1.16 -11.23
C HIS A 40 -17.63 -2.35 -10.26
N GLN A 41 -17.56 -2.07 -8.97
CA GLN A 41 -17.66 -3.08 -7.91
C GLN A 41 -19.07 -3.68 -7.76
N ASN A 42 -20.08 -3.13 -8.44
CA ASN A 42 -21.44 -3.69 -8.50
C ASN A 42 -21.70 -4.50 -9.78
N GLY A 43 -20.63 -4.92 -10.49
CA GLY A 43 -20.71 -5.76 -11.68
C GLY A 43 -21.12 -5.05 -12.97
N VAL A 44 -21.42 -3.76 -12.89
CA VAL A 44 -21.76 -2.97 -14.06
C VAL A 44 -20.49 -2.56 -14.81
N VAL A 45 -20.53 -2.69 -16.14
CA VAL A 45 -19.54 -2.12 -17.05
C VAL A 45 -20.20 -1.11 -17.95
N ALA A 46 -19.55 0.04 -18.09
CA ALA A 46 -19.98 1.11 -18.98
C ALA A 46 -18.88 1.46 -19.97
N CYS A 47 -19.25 1.59 -21.24
CA CYS A 47 -18.41 2.21 -22.25
C CYS A 47 -18.94 3.61 -22.53
N VAL A 48 -18.08 4.60 -22.40
CA VAL A 48 -18.38 6.02 -22.52
C VAL A 48 -17.59 6.59 -23.70
N SER A 49 -18.26 7.36 -24.53
CA SER A 49 -17.63 8.19 -25.56
C SER A 49 -17.83 9.66 -25.22
N TRP A 50 -16.95 10.50 -25.75
CA TRP A 50 -17.12 11.94 -25.67
C TRP A 50 -17.75 12.48 -26.95
N LYS A 51 -18.71 13.41 -26.78
CA LYS A 51 -19.25 14.24 -27.86
C LYS A 51 -19.19 15.70 -27.41
N LYS A 52 -20.35 16.29 -27.06
CA LYS A 52 -20.40 17.57 -26.31
C LYS A 52 -20.44 17.36 -24.79
N LYS A 53 -20.83 16.16 -24.39
CA LYS A 53 -20.97 15.66 -23.04
C LYS A 53 -20.68 14.15 -23.08
N PRO A 54 -20.37 13.49 -21.95
CA PRO A 54 -20.19 12.04 -21.94
C PRO A 54 -21.47 11.33 -22.41
N VAL A 55 -21.31 10.35 -23.28
CA VAL A 55 -22.40 9.51 -23.78
C VAL A 55 -22.08 8.05 -23.48
N ILE A 56 -22.97 7.38 -22.76
CA ILE A 56 -22.87 5.95 -22.51
C ILE A 56 -23.27 5.21 -23.80
N GLU A 57 -22.29 4.58 -24.44
CA GLU A 57 -22.49 3.78 -25.67
C GLU A 57 -23.12 2.43 -25.35
N PHE A 58 -22.68 1.79 -24.26
CA PHE A 58 -23.37 0.65 -23.68
C PHE A 58 -23.14 0.57 -22.18
N LYS A 59 -24.06 -0.10 -21.48
CA LYS A 59 -23.98 -0.39 -20.05
C LYS A 59 -24.57 -1.77 -19.78
N THR A 60 -23.87 -2.61 -19.01
CA THR A 60 -24.37 -3.94 -18.63
C THR A 60 -25.29 -3.85 -17.41
N PHE A 61 -26.00 -4.95 -17.12
CA PHE A 61 -26.76 -5.09 -15.88
C PHE A 61 -25.83 -5.31 -14.68
N PRO A 62 -26.26 -4.92 -13.46
CA PRO A 62 -25.53 -5.23 -12.23
C PRO A 62 -25.29 -6.73 -12.06
N ASP A 63 -24.14 -7.06 -11.52
CA ASP A 63 -23.66 -8.44 -11.34
C ASP A 63 -22.67 -8.49 -10.16
N ALA A 64 -21.96 -9.61 -10.00
CA ALA A 64 -20.87 -9.73 -9.05
C ALA A 64 -19.76 -8.68 -9.26
N ARG A 65 -19.05 -8.36 -8.18
CA ARG A 65 -17.95 -7.38 -8.16
C ARG A 65 -16.91 -7.68 -9.23
N ILE A 66 -16.47 -6.65 -9.94
CA ILE A 66 -15.38 -6.74 -10.91
C ILE A 66 -14.07 -6.31 -10.25
N ASP A 67 -13.08 -7.19 -10.31
CA ASP A 67 -11.77 -6.99 -9.66
C ASP A 67 -10.65 -6.71 -10.66
N ALA A 68 -10.81 -7.09 -11.94
CA ALA A 68 -9.83 -6.79 -12.99
C ALA A 68 -10.47 -6.55 -14.36
N ILE A 69 -9.79 -5.74 -15.18
CA ILE A 69 -10.08 -5.51 -16.60
C ILE A 69 -8.77 -5.56 -17.40
N ALA A 70 -8.83 -6.17 -18.56
CA ALA A 70 -7.76 -6.11 -19.54
C ALA A 70 -8.35 -5.91 -20.94
N LEU A 71 -7.58 -5.24 -21.79
CA LEU A 71 -7.86 -5.19 -23.22
C LEU A 71 -7.06 -6.28 -23.91
N GLY A 72 -7.66 -6.93 -24.90
CA GLY A 72 -7.01 -7.93 -25.72
C GLY A 72 -7.39 -7.78 -27.19
N GLY A 73 -6.64 -8.44 -28.06
CA GLY A 73 -6.83 -8.44 -29.49
C GLY A 73 -6.09 -9.62 -30.11
N ALA A 74 -6.40 -9.96 -31.36
CA ALA A 74 -5.56 -10.92 -32.09
C ALA A 74 -4.12 -10.37 -32.21
N GLU A 75 -3.13 -11.24 -32.35
CA GLU A 75 -1.75 -10.81 -32.58
C GLU A 75 -1.69 -9.81 -33.75
N HIS A 76 -1.01 -8.68 -33.53
CA HIS A 76 -0.88 -7.58 -34.48
C HIS A 76 -2.18 -6.81 -34.83
N SER A 77 -3.29 -7.06 -34.11
CA SER A 77 -4.51 -6.25 -34.17
C SER A 77 -4.56 -5.24 -33.04
N ALA A 78 -5.37 -4.19 -33.18
CA ALA A 78 -5.72 -3.31 -32.07
C ALA A 78 -6.38 -4.13 -30.94
N CYS A 79 -5.97 -3.89 -29.69
CA CYS A 79 -6.56 -4.51 -28.50
C CYS A 79 -7.90 -3.84 -28.16
N ASP A 80 -8.97 -4.23 -28.85
CA ASP A 80 -10.31 -3.63 -28.74
C ASP A 80 -11.37 -4.55 -28.07
N LYS A 81 -10.97 -5.76 -27.67
CA LYS A 81 -11.81 -6.69 -26.89
C LYS A 81 -11.59 -6.43 -25.41
N ILE A 82 -12.69 -6.37 -24.67
CA ILE A 82 -12.72 -6.08 -23.25
C ILE A 82 -12.90 -7.39 -22.50
N PHE A 83 -11.95 -7.74 -21.64
CA PHE A 83 -12.02 -8.88 -20.75
C PHE A 83 -12.16 -8.40 -19.31
N LEU A 84 -13.06 -9.02 -18.56
CA LEU A 84 -13.42 -8.64 -17.20
C LEU A 84 -13.35 -9.86 -16.31
N ALA A 85 -12.80 -9.70 -15.12
CA ALA A 85 -12.78 -10.75 -14.11
C ALA A 85 -13.73 -10.42 -12.96
N SER A 86 -14.67 -11.33 -12.71
CA SER A 86 -15.61 -11.25 -11.59
C SER A 86 -15.65 -12.59 -10.86
N GLY A 87 -15.14 -12.61 -9.63
CA GLY A 87 -14.91 -13.87 -8.93
C GLY A 87 -13.95 -14.78 -9.74
N SER A 88 -14.38 -16.00 -10.01
CA SER A 88 -13.67 -17.00 -10.82
C SER A 88 -13.99 -16.91 -12.33
N VAL A 89 -14.82 -15.96 -12.76
CA VAL A 89 -15.35 -15.93 -14.13
C VAL A 89 -14.73 -14.79 -14.93
N VAL A 90 -14.26 -15.10 -16.13
CA VAL A 90 -13.80 -14.15 -17.14
C VAL A 90 -14.89 -13.92 -18.18
N LYS A 91 -15.37 -12.68 -18.29
CA LYS A 91 -16.37 -12.26 -19.28
C LYS A 91 -15.72 -11.42 -20.37
N GLY A 92 -16.08 -11.68 -21.63
CA GLY A 92 -15.57 -10.95 -22.79
C GLY A 92 -16.67 -10.17 -23.50
N TYR A 93 -16.40 -8.89 -23.75
CA TYR A 93 -17.26 -7.97 -24.50
C TYR A 93 -16.49 -7.32 -25.63
N ASN A 94 -17.12 -7.16 -26.79
CA ASN A 94 -16.53 -6.32 -27.83
C ASN A 94 -16.78 -4.84 -27.52
N ARG A 95 -16.12 -3.94 -28.27
CA ARG A 95 -16.33 -2.48 -28.18
C ARG A 95 -17.80 -2.01 -28.25
N ARG A 96 -18.71 -2.80 -28.84
CA ARG A 96 -20.15 -2.49 -28.94
C ARG A 96 -20.98 -3.04 -27.78
N GLY A 97 -20.36 -3.68 -26.79
CA GLY A 97 -21.05 -4.30 -25.66
C GLY A 97 -21.67 -5.67 -25.96
N LYS A 98 -21.36 -6.29 -27.11
CA LYS A 98 -21.79 -7.67 -27.39
C LYS A 98 -20.91 -8.63 -26.60
N HIS A 99 -21.54 -9.39 -25.72
CA HIS A 99 -20.92 -10.49 -25.00
C HIS A 99 -20.50 -11.61 -25.97
N PHE A 100 -19.28 -12.13 -25.83
CA PHE A 100 -18.74 -13.19 -26.68
C PHE A 100 -18.01 -14.31 -25.92
N LEU A 101 -17.65 -14.09 -24.65
CA LEU A 101 -16.94 -15.07 -23.83
C LEU A 101 -17.51 -15.06 -22.41
N ASP A 102 -17.76 -16.25 -21.87
CA ASP A 102 -18.09 -16.50 -20.47
C ASP A 102 -17.30 -17.72 -20.03
N PHE A 103 -16.20 -17.50 -19.32
CA PHE A 103 -15.23 -18.54 -18.98
C PHE A 103 -15.07 -18.65 -17.48
N ASP A 104 -15.63 -19.70 -16.89
CA ASP A 104 -15.41 -20.04 -15.48
C ASP A 104 -14.17 -20.93 -15.35
N ILE A 105 -13.21 -20.49 -14.55
CA ILE A 105 -11.98 -21.26 -14.29
C ILE A 105 -12.23 -22.45 -13.35
N ASN A 106 -13.43 -22.58 -12.77
CA ASN A 106 -13.82 -23.61 -11.80
C ASN A 106 -12.88 -23.67 -10.58
N LYS A 107 -12.33 -22.53 -10.17
CA LYS A 107 -11.54 -22.37 -8.93
C LYS A 107 -12.37 -21.55 -7.93
N THR A 108 -12.14 -21.80 -6.64
CA THR A 108 -12.80 -21.05 -5.56
C THR A 108 -12.32 -19.62 -5.47
N ASP A 109 -11.07 -19.39 -5.85
CA ASP A 109 -10.41 -18.11 -5.64
C ASP A 109 -10.84 -17.10 -6.69
N SER A 110 -11.10 -15.88 -6.23
CA SER A 110 -11.38 -14.76 -7.12
C SER A 110 -10.11 -14.29 -7.83
N ILE A 111 -10.23 -14.02 -9.12
CA ILE A 111 -9.18 -13.41 -9.95
C ILE A 111 -8.98 -11.95 -9.50
N LYS A 112 -7.73 -11.57 -9.21
CA LYS A 112 -7.34 -10.24 -8.72
C LYS A 112 -6.51 -9.43 -9.73
N SER A 113 -5.78 -10.11 -10.61
CA SER A 113 -5.08 -9.47 -11.72
C SER A 113 -5.12 -10.36 -12.96
N MET A 114 -5.06 -9.74 -14.14
CA MET A 114 -5.10 -10.44 -15.40
C MET A 114 -4.27 -9.73 -16.46
N SER A 115 -3.67 -10.53 -17.35
CA SER A 115 -2.97 -10.06 -18.53
C SER A 115 -3.42 -10.89 -19.73
N ILE A 116 -3.69 -10.23 -20.86
CA ILE A 116 -4.19 -10.85 -22.08
C ILE A 116 -3.19 -10.60 -23.21
N TYR A 117 -2.76 -11.67 -23.87
CA TYR A 117 -1.84 -11.60 -25.01
C TYR A 117 -2.36 -12.51 -26.11
N GLY A 118 -2.93 -11.94 -27.18
CA GLY A 118 -3.51 -12.74 -28.25
C GLY A 118 -4.70 -13.58 -27.77
N VAL A 119 -4.55 -14.90 -27.83
CA VAL A 119 -5.51 -15.90 -27.33
C VAL A 119 -5.14 -16.42 -25.93
N ASP A 120 -4.00 -16.00 -25.40
CA ASP A 120 -3.51 -16.40 -24.09
C ASP A 120 -4.04 -15.47 -23.00
N MET A 121 -4.44 -16.07 -21.89
CA MET A 121 -4.91 -15.39 -20.69
C MET A 121 -4.07 -15.82 -19.51
N VAL A 122 -3.37 -14.88 -18.89
CA VAL A 122 -2.70 -15.09 -17.61
C VAL A 122 -3.57 -14.50 -16.52
N LEU A 123 -4.10 -15.37 -15.66
CA LEU A 123 -5.02 -15.03 -14.59
C LEU A 123 -4.34 -15.28 -13.25
N CYS A 124 -4.32 -14.26 -12.39
CA CYS A 124 -3.78 -14.36 -11.05
C CYS A 124 -4.90 -14.23 -10.01
N SER A 125 -4.98 -15.19 -9.10
CA SER A 125 -5.73 -15.07 -7.85
C SER A 125 -4.83 -14.43 -6.78
N GLU A 126 -5.08 -14.69 -5.50
CA GLU A 126 -4.25 -14.18 -4.42
C GLU A 126 -2.85 -14.80 -4.43
N TYR A 127 -2.74 -16.12 -4.59
CA TYR A 127 -1.45 -16.84 -4.57
C TYR A 127 -1.15 -17.62 -5.84
N THR A 128 -2.13 -17.81 -6.72
CA THR A 128 -1.96 -18.65 -7.91
C THR A 128 -1.86 -17.81 -9.16
N MET A 129 -0.97 -18.21 -10.07
CA MET A 129 -0.98 -17.80 -11.46
C MET A 129 -1.41 -19.01 -12.30
N THR A 130 -2.40 -18.81 -13.17
CA THR A 130 -2.79 -19.81 -14.16
C THR A 130 -2.78 -19.19 -15.55
N HIS A 131 -2.12 -19.85 -16.49
CA HIS A 131 -2.08 -19.47 -17.90
C HIS A 131 -2.98 -20.40 -18.71
N TYR A 132 -3.93 -19.79 -19.41
CA TYR A 132 -4.84 -20.46 -20.33
C TYR A 132 -4.50 -20.07 -21.76
N HIS A 133 -4.47 -21.05 -22.66
CA HIS A 133 -4.42 -20.83 -24.10
C HIS A 133 -5.78 -21.23 -24.67
N ASP A 134 -6.53 -20.27 -25.23
CA ASP A 134 -7.89 -20.50 -25.75
C ASP A 134 -8.79 -21.26 -24.75
N CYS A 135 -8.88 -20.72 -23.53
CA CYS A 135 -9.65 -21.28 -22.40
C CYS A 135 -9.21 -22.68 -21.93
N SER A 136 -8.08 -23.20 -22.42
CA SER A 136 -7.49 -24.46 -21.95
C SER A 136 -6.29 -24.19 -21.04
N GLU A 137 -6.27 -24.75 -19.84
CA GLU A 137 -5.15 -24.57 -18.89
C GLU A 137 -3.86 -25.16 -19.48
N THR A 138 -2.78 -24.37 -19.48
CA THR A 138 -1.48 -24.77 -20.05
C THR A 138 -0.36 -24.75 -19.01
N SER A 139 -0.36 -23.79 -18.10
CA SER A 139 0.60 -23.72 -17.01
C SER A 139 -0.02 -23.15 -15.74
N TYR A 140 0.51 -23.60 -14.61
CA TYR A 140 0.08 -23.22 -13.27
C TYR A 140 1.32 -22.96 -12.41
N TYR A 141 1.24 -21.95 -11.55
CA TYR A 141 2.28 -21.63 -10.60
C TYR A 141 1.64 -21.21 -9.27
N LEU A 142 2.07 -21.83 -8.18
CA LEU A 142 1.70 -21.43 -6.83
C LEU A 142 2.82 -20.57 -6.27
N SER A 143 2.51 -19.30 -5.98
CA SER A 143 3.43 -18.39 -5.33
C SER A 143 3.41 -18.60 -3.82
N ASP A 144 4.58 -18.55 -3.21
CA ASP A 144 4.73 -18.55 -1.75
C ASP A 144 4.10 -17.30 -1.12
N ASP A 145 3.88 -16.23 -1.88
CA ASP A 145 3.32 -14.98 -1.37
C ASP A 145 2.32 -14.38 -2.32
N ARG A 146 1.49 -13.49 -1.76
CA ARG A 146 0.41 -12.84 -2.47
C ARG A 146 0.93 -12.12 -3.71
N ILE A 147 0.19 -12.27 -4.81
CA ILE A 147 0.44 -11.63 -6.09
C ILE A 147 -0.40 -10.35 -6.16
N TYR A 148 0.25 -9.20 -6.25
CA TYR A 148 -0.41 -7.90 -6.43
C TYR A 148 -0.73 -7.62 -7.89
N ASP A 149 0.16 -8.04 -8.78
CA ASP A 149 0.02 -7.78 -10.21
C ASP A 149 0.73 -8.81 -11.08
N THR A 150 0.27 -8.91 -12.33
CA THR A 150 0.84 -9.77 -13.35
C THR A 150 0.91 -9.05 -14.69
N PHE A 151 1.94 -9.37 -15.46
CA PHE A 151 2.08 -8.92 -16.83
C PHE A 151 2.70 -10.04 -17.67
N CYS A 152 2.27 -10.17 -18.94
CA CYS A 152 2.82 -11.18 -19.84
C CYS A 152 3.14 -10.63 -21.23
N ILE A 153 4.17 -11.22 -21.84
CA ILE A 153 4.68 -10.90 -23.18
C ILE A 153 5.20 -12.17 -23.85
N SER A 154 5.34 -12.12 -25.18
CA SER A 154 6.02 -13.17 -25.92
C SER A 154 7.49 -13.28 -25.50
N ALA A 155 7.93 -14.50 -25.16
CA ALA A 155 9.32 -14.78 -24.84
C ALA A 155 10.27 -14.57 -26.03
N LYS A 156 9.75 -14.52 -27.26
CA LYS A 156 10.53 -14.17 -28.46
C LYS A 156 11.16 -12.78 -28.35
N LEU A 157 10.52 -11.84 -27.63
CA LEU A 157 11.08 -10.51 -27.39
C LEU A 157 12.35 -10.53 -26.54
N LEU A 158 12.59 -11.62 -25.80
CA LEU A 158 13.81 -11.86 -25.01
C LEU A 158 14.79 -12.81 -25.74
N GLY A 159 14.59 -13.09 -27.03
CA GLY A 159 15.44 -14.00 -27.80
C GLY A 159 15.31 -15.47 -27.40
N PHE A 160 14.18 -15.88 -26.82
CA PHE A 160 13.87 -17.31 -26.66
C PHE A 160 13.23 -17.85 -27.94
N ASP A 161 13.71 -19.02 -28.39
CA ASP A 161 13.18 -19.71 -29.59
C ASP A 161 11.78 -20.34 -29.35
N ALA A 162 11.34 -20.40 -28.09
CA ALA A 162 10.09 -21.03 -27.70
C ALA A 162 8.92 -20.05 -27.85
N ASP A 163 7.81 -20.55 -28.41
CA ASP A 163 6.53 -19.83 -28.45
C ASP A 163 5.84 -19.91 -27.08
N LYS A 164 6.50 -19.36 -26.07
CA LYS A 164 6.05 -19.31 -24.68
C LYS A 164 5.85 -17.86 -24.26
N LEU A 165 5.08 -17.66 -23.21
CA LEU A 165 4.98 -16.38 -22.54
C LEU A 165 6.07 -16.24 -21.47
N CYS A 166 6.65 -15.05 -21.41
CA CYS A 166 7.37 -14.57 -20.24
C CYS A 166 6.34 -13.84 -19.35
N ILE A 167 6.19 -14.31 -18.12
CA ILE A 167 5.18 -13.85 -17.16
C ILE A 167 5.90 -13.25 -15.96
N LEU A 168 5.56 -12.01 -15.62
CA LEU A 168 6.07 -11.31 -14.45
C LEU A 168 5.01 -11.31 -13.36
N LEU A 169 5.42 -11.63 -12.13
CA LEU A 169 4.56 -11.56 -10.95
C LEU A 169 5.16 -10.59 -9.93
N ALA A 170 4.37 -9.59 -9.53
CA ALA A 170 4.70 -8.71 -8.42
C ALA A 170 4.19 -9.33 -7.12
N CYS A 171 5.10 -9.76 -6.24
CA CYS A 171 4.79 -10.52 -5.03
C CYS A 171 4.99 -9.71 -3.74
N GLU A 172 4.19 -10.01 -2.71
CA GLU A 172 4.21 -9.31 -1.41
C GLU A 172 5.56 -9.34 -0.69
N ASN A 173 6.39 -10.34 -0.99
CA ASN A 173 7.69 -10.55 -0.37
C ASN A 173 8.85 -9.74 -0.96
N HIS A 174 8.56 -8.56 -1.50
CA HIS A 174 9.53 -7.68 -2.17
C HIS A 174 10.16 -8.28 -3.43
N LEU A 175 9.59 -9.34 -4.00
CA LEU A 175 10.10 -9.96 -5.21
C LEU A 175 9.25 -9.65 -6.43
N ILE A 176 9.92 -9.41 -7.55
CA ILE A 176 9.35 -9.58 -8.87
C ILE A 176 9.87 -10.91 -9.43
N LYS A 177 8.97 -11.89 -9.57
CA LYS A 177 9.27 -13.23 -10.10
C LYS A 177 9.03 -13.26 -11.61
N ILE A 178 9.96 -13.82 -12.37
CA ILE A 178 9.90 -13.93 -13.83
C ILE A 178 9.82 -15.41 -14.20
N LEU A 179 8.72 -15.79 -14.84
CA LEU A 179 8.40 -17.15 -15.23
C LEU A 179 8.45 -17.30 -16.75
N LEU A 180 8.89 -18.47 -17.22
CA LEU A 180 8.76 -18.90 -18.61
C LEU A 180 7.78 -20.09 -18.67
N GLY A 181 6.51 -19.79 -18.92
CA GLY A 181 5.41 -20.72 -18.63
C GLY A 181 5.29 -20.95 -17.11
N GLN A 182 5.34 -22.21 -16.66
CA GLN A 182 5.30 -22.57 -15.24
C GLN A 182 6.65 -22.46 -14.51
N ASN A 183 7.76 -22.36 -15.24
CA ASN A 183 9.09 -22.47 -14.63
C ASN A 183 9.59 -21.08 -14.18
N LEU A 184 9.98 -20.96 -12.92
CA LEU A 184 10.67 -19.78 -12.41
C LEU A 184 12.05 -19.65 -13.06
N LEU A 185 12.21 -18.62 -13.89
CA LEU A 185 13.47 -18.31 -14.56
C LEU A 185 14.41 -17.60 -13.59
N THR A 186 13.91 -16.53 -12.95
CA THR A 186 14.66 -15.72 -11.99
C THR A 186 13.72 -14.87 -11.15
N GLN A 187 14.25 -14.27 -10.09
CA GLN A 187 13.54 -13.36 -9.20
C GLN A 187 14.44 -12.22 -8.77
N VAL A 188 13.87 -11.04 -8.56
CA VAL A 188 14.61 -9.83 -8.20
C VAL A 188 13.99 -9.22 -6.94
N GLU A 189 14.82 -8.98 -5.91
CA GLU A 189 14.43 -8.22 -4.72
C GLU A 189 14.47 -6.72 -5.05
N VAL A 190 13.32 -6.06 -4.89
CA VAL A 190 13.16 -4.61 -5.06
C VAL A 190 13.01 -3.94 -3.69
N GLY A 191 13.19 -2.62 -3.60
CA GLY A 191 13.34 -1.94 -2.30
C GLY A 191 12.08 -1.88 -1.44
N ASP A 192 10.91 -2.22 -1.98
CA ASP A 192 9.63 -2.25 -1.29
C ASP A 192 8.64 -3.20 -1.99
N ILE A 193 7.47 -3.47 -1.42
CA ILE A 193 6.52 -4.44 -1.97
C ILE A 193 5.99 -3.94 -3.34
N PRO A 194 6.24 -4.65 -4.46
CA PRO A 194 5.77 -4.23 -5.78
C PRO A 194 4.24 -4.34 -5.87
N SER A 195 3.56 -3.26 -6.23
CA SER A 195 2.10 -3.13 -6.25
C SER A 195 1.47 -3.11 -7.64
N THR A 196 2.23 -2.71 -8.66
CA THR A 196 1.80 -2.62 -10.06
C THR A 196 3.01 -2.69 -10.99
N LEU A 197 2.80 -3.28 -12.16
CA LEU A 197 3.77 -3.38 -13.24
C LEU A 197 3.25 -2.60 -14.46
N LEU A 198 4.16 -2.00 -15.22
CA LEU A 198 3.86 -1.31 -16.47
C LEU A 198 4.91 -1.67 -17.51
N PHE A 199 4.45 -2.19 -18.64
CA PHE A 199 5.27 -2.44 -19.81
C PHE A 199 4.78 -1.57 -20.97
N HIS A 200 5.73 -1.09 -21.76
CA HIS A 200 5.44 -0.38 -23.00
C HIS A 200 6.23 -0.99 -24.16
N SER A 201 5.57 -1.23 -25.30
CA SER A 201 6.16 -1.94 -26.43
C SER A 201 7.44 -1.30 -26.99
N ASN A 202 7.58 0.04 -26.91
CA ASN A 202 8.78 0.74 -27.35
C ASN A 202 10.02 0.46 -26.46
N LEU A 203 9.83 -0.18 -25.31
CA LEU A 203 10.89 -0.54 -24.35
C LEU A 203 11.34 -1.99 -24.49
N ALA A 204 10.97 -2.67 -25.57
CA ALA A 204 11.41 -4.03 -25.88
C ALA A 204 12.28 -4.05 -27.13
N SER A 205 13.53 -4.51 -26.99
CA SER A 205 14.37 -4.91 -28.11
C SER A 205 15.17 -6.16 -27.72
N GLU A 206 15.49 -7.02 -28.68
CA GLU A 206 16.29 -8.22 -28.40
C GLU A 206 17.70 -7.86 -27.88
N ALA A 207 18.26 -6.74 -28.35
CA ALA A 207 19.59 -6.28 -28.00
C ALA A 207 19.64 -5.58 -26.62
N ASP A 208 18.64 -4.76 -26.31
CA ASP A 208 18.60 -3.94 -25.10
C ASP A 208 17.79 -4.61 -23.98
N GLY A 209 17.11 -5.72 -24.28
CA GLY A 209 16.19 -6.39 -23.36
C GLY A 209 14.84 -5.68 -23.26
N ILE A 210 14.13 -5.98 -22.18
CA ILE A 210 12.76 -5.49 -21.94
C ILE A 210 12.74 -4.62 -20.69
N GLY A 211 12.35 -3.37 -20.89
CA GLY A 211 12.11 -2.40 -19.83
C GLY A 211 10.71 -2.56 -19.22
N VAL A 212 10.65 -2.72 -17.90
CA VAL A 212 9.40 -2.79 -17.13
C VAL A 212 9.49 -1.83 -15.95
N PHE A 213 8.53 -0.92 -15.84
CA PHE A 213 8.39 -0.08 -14.66
C PHE A 213 7.58 -0.80 -13.59
N TYR A 214 7.92 -0.56 -12.34
CA TYR A 214 7.14 -1.03 -11.19
C TYR A 214 6.90 0.12 -10.22
N GLY A 215 5.72 0.08 -9.59
CA GLY A 215 5.39 0.91 -8.43
C GLY A 215 5.30 0.04 -7.18
N THR A 216 5.48 0.63 -6.00
CA THR A 216 5.43 -0.08 -4.72
C THR A 216 4.33 0.43 -3.78
N VAL A 217 4.10 -0.35 -2.72
CA VAL A 217 3.09 -0.08 -1.68
C VAL A 217 3.39 1.19 -0.88
N ASN A 218 4.65 1.54 -0.62
CA ASN A 218 5.06 2.77 0.05
C ASN A 218 5.52 3.87 -0.92
N GLY A 219 5.10 3.82 -2.19
CA GLY A 219 5.24 4.94 -3.11
C GLY A 219 6.60 5.05 -3.81
N ARG A 220 7.37 3.96 -3.89
CA ARG A 220 8.58 3.93 -4.73
C ARG A 220 8.24 3.54 -6.16
N ILE A 221 8.97 4.11 -7.11
CA ILE A 221 8.96 3.68 -8.51
C ILE A 221 10.33 3.16 -8.91
N GLY A 222 10.38 2.18 -9.80
CA GLY A 222 11.62 1.65 -10.33
C GLY A 222 11.48 1.14 -11.75
N GLN A 223 12.61 0.89 -12.39
CA GLN A 223 12.68 0.25 -13.70
C GLN A 223 13.56 -1.00 -13.64
N LEU A 224 13.01 -2.11 -14.13
CA LEU A 224 13.72 -3.34 -14.41
C LEU A 224 14.07 -3.40 -15.89
N GLN A 225 15.29 -3.84 -16.17
CA GLN A 225 15.70 -4.29 -17.50
C GLN A 225 15.88 -5.80 -17.47
N ILE A 226 15.07 -6.51 -18.25
CA ILE A 226 15.02 -7.96 -18.31
C ILE A 226 15.68 -8.42 -19.60
N TYR A 227 16.70 -9.25 -19.48
CA TYR A 227 17.35 -9.92 -20.59
C TYR A 227 17.11 -11.43 -20.51
N LYS A 228 17.55 -12.16 -21.52
CA LYS A 228 17.46 -13.62 -21.55
C LYS A 228 18.14 -14.30 -20.36
N GLU A 229 19.31 -13.79 -19.96
CA GLU A 229 20.19 -14.44 -18.97
C GLU A 229 20.23 -13.72 -17.62
N ASN A 230 19.85 -12.44 -17.57
CA ASN A 230 19.93 -11.65 -16.35
C ASN A 230 18.83 -10.59 -16.28
N VAL A 231 18.67 -10.03 -15.08
CA VAL A 231 17.74 -8.93 -14.82
C VAL A 231 18.46 -7.90 -13.98
N LYS A 232 18.27 -6.63 -14.32
CA LYS A 232 18.94 -5.52 -13.66
C LYS A 232 17.91 -4.47 -13.23
N ILE A 233 17.99 -4.02 -11.99
CA ILE A 233 17.34 -2.77 -11.57
C ILE A 233 18.16 -1.61 -12.15
N VAL A 234 17.54 -0.83 -13.04
CA VAL A 234 18.20 0.32 -13.68
C VAL A 234 18.28 1.47 -12.69
N TRP A 235 17.16 1.77 -12.04
CA TRP A 235 17.03 2.79 -11.01
C TRP A 235 15.82 2.47 -10.12
N GLU A 236 15.83 3.04 -8.92
CA GLU A 236 14.69 3.07 -8.00
C GLU A 236 14.64 4.45 -7.32
N LEU A 237 13.43 4.97 -7.13
CA LEU A 237 13.14 6.30 -6.61
C LEU A 237 12.09 6.21 -5.50
N SER A 238 12.36 6.86 -4.37
CA SER A 238 11.30 7.24 -3.43
C SER A 238 10.63 8.53 -3.91
N SER A 239 9.33 8.65 -3.72
CA SER A 239 8.61 9.90 -4.03
C SER A 239 9.00 11.00 -3.03
N GLU A 240 9.20 12.21 -3.55
CA GLU A 240 9.41 13.42 -2.75
C GLU A 240 8.13 13.90 -2.06
N ASN A 241 6.95 13.47 -2.54
CA ASN A 241 5.65 13.92 -2.04
C ASN A 241 5.02 12.95 -1.02
N GLY A 242 5.80 12.02 -0.47
CA GLY A 242 5.38 11.11 0.59
C GLY A 242 5.32 9.64 0.18
N VAL A 243 4.65 8.81 0.99
CA VAL A 243 4.72 7.32 0.94
C VAL A 243 3.40 6.63 0.57
N GLY A 244 2.50 7.33 -0.12
CA GLY A 244 1.26 6.75 -0.64
C GLY A 244 1.49 5.65 -1.69
N PHE A 245 0.69 4.60 -1.60
CA PHE A 245 0.59 3.47 -2.53
C PHE A 245 0.50 3.89 -3.99
N ILE A 246 1.19 3.15 -4.85
CA ILE A 246 1.02 3.32 -6.28
C ILE A 246 -0.02 2.33 -6.79
N ASN A 247 -1.20 2.86 -7.13
CA ASN A 247 -2.32 2.05 -7.59
C ASN A 247 -2.16 1.67 -9.06
N THR A 248 -1.66 2.61 -9.86
CA THR A 248 -1.65 2.55 -11.32
C THR A 248 -0.53 3.42 -11.88
N MET A 249 -0.01 3.06 -13.04
CA MET A 249 0.96 3.86 -13.79
C MET A 249 0.59 3.83 -15.27
N GLU A 250 0.97 4.86 -16.01
CA GLU A 250 0.78 4.97 -17.46
C GLU A 250 1.99 5.67 -18.08
N LEU A 251 2.32 5.33 -19.33
CA LEU A 251 3.40 5.95 -20.07
C LEU A 251 2.83 6.66 -21.29
N CYS A 252 3.03 7.96 -21.40
CA CYS A 252 2.38 8.78 -22.42
C CYS A 252 3.19 10.03 -22.74
N ASP A 253 3.18 10.49 -23.99
CA ASP A 253 3.66 11.81 -24.35
C ASP A 253 2.56 12.84 -24.05
N VAL A 254 2.51 13.23 -22.78
CA VAL A 254 1.44 14.08 -22.26
C VAL A 254 1.51 15.49 -22.83
N HIS A 255 2.71 15.94 -23.18
CA HIS A 255 2.96 17.30 -23.67
C HIS A 255 2.96 17.39 -25.20
N ASN A 256 2.76 16.27 -25.91
CA ASN A 256 2.86 16.16 -27.38
C ASN A 256 4.19 16.72 -27.93
N VAL A 257 5.29 16.52 -27.20
CA VAL A 257 6.64 16.99 -27.56
C VAL A 257 7.54 15.88 -28.09
N GLY A 258 7.01 14.66 -28.21
CA GLY A 258 7.71 13.45 -28.62
C GLY A 258 8.44 12.73 -27.49
N MET A 259 8.30 13.18 -26.24
CA MET A 259 8.98 12.60 -25.06
C MET A 259 7.95 11.90 -24.18
N LEU A 260 8.28 10.68 -23.72
CA LEU A 260 7.39 9.92 -22.85
C LEU A 260 7.50 10.42 -21.40
N ASN A 261 6.35 10.60 -20.77
CA ASN A 261 6.20 10.87 -19.36
C ASN A 261 5.67 9.62 -18.66
N LEU A 262 6.26 9.27 -17.52
CA LEU A 262 5.72 8.28 -16.60
C LEU A 262 4.74 8.99 -15.66
N ILE A 263 3.48 8.59 -15.73
CA ILE A 263 2.40 9.14 -14.92
C ILE A 263 2.04 8.13 -13.85
N VAL A 264 2.05 8.55 -12.58
CA VAL A 264 1.87 7.67 -11.43
C VAL A 264 0.63 8.12 -10.67
N GLY A 265 -0.37 7.24 -10.58
CA GLY A 265 -1.60 7.48 -9.81
C GLY A 265 -1.53 6.83 -8.44
N ARG A 266 -1.65 7.64 -7.39
CA ARG A 266 -1.46 7.22 -5.99
C ARG A 266 -2.76 7.14 -5.21
N GLU A 267 -2.75 6.33 -4.17
CA GLU A 267 -3.91 6.14 -3.29
C GLU A 267 -4.14 7.32 -2.34
N ASP A 268 -3.16 8.17 -2.08
CA ASP A 268 -3.38 9.40 -1.30
C ASP A 268 -3.91 10.56 -2.16
N GLY A 269 -4.33 10.26 -3.40
CA GLY A 269 -4.93 11.19 -4.34
C GLY A 269 -3.93 11.99 -5.17
N LEU A 270 -2.62 11.74 -5.01
CA LEU A 270 -1.62 12.38 -5.84
C LEU A 270 -1.51 11.73 -7.23
N ILE A 271 -1.35 12.57 -8.25
CA ILE A 271 -0.88 12.17 -9.57
C ILE A 271 0.47 12.80 -9.78
N GLU A 272 1.50 12.00 -10.02
CA GLU A 272 2.86 12.49 -10.26
C GLU A 272 3.25 12.27 -11.72
N ILE A 273 3.90 13.27 -12.31
CA ILE A 273 4.32 13.26 -13.71
C ILE A 273 5.84 13.35 -13.74
N TYR A 274 6.46 12.33 -14.30
CA TYR A 274 7.90 12.20 -14.41
C TYR A 274 8.32 12.25 -15.88
N ASP A 275 9.26 13.13 -16.20
CA ASP A 275 9.85 13.19 -17.54
C ASP A 275 10.99 12.16 -17.64
N ILE A 276 10.99 11.36 -18.70
CA ILE A 276 12.06 10.40 -19.00
C ILE A 276 12.86 10.93 -20.18
N PHE A 277 14.12 11.30 -19.94
CA PHE A 277 15.06 11.72 -20.97
C PHE A 277 16.01 10.55 -21.29
N ASP A 278 16.07 10.08 -22.54
CA ASP A 278 17.08 9.13 -23.06
C ASP A 278 17.54 7.98 -22.12
N ASN A 279 16.59 7.23 -21.54
CA ASN A 279 16.85 6.13 -20.58
C ASN A 279 17.58 6.52 -19.28
N ASP A 280 17.70 7.82 -18.98
CA ASP A 280 18.13 8.32 -17.70
C ASP A 280 17.04 8.21 -16.63
N ARG A 281 17.47 8.40 -15.38
CA ARG A 281 16.61 8.42 -14.18
C ARG A 281 15.47 9.44 -14.38
N PRO A 282 14.19 9.04 -14.21
CA PRO A 282 13.07 9.95 -14.37
C PRO A 282 13.14 11.10 -13.38
N ILE A 283 12.69 12.27 -13.83
CA ILE A 283 12.70 13.50 -13.03
C ILE A 283 11.25 13.90 -12.78
N LEU A 284 10.86 14.04 -11.51
CA LEU A 284 9.55 14.57 -11.15
C LEU A 284 9.45 16.01 -11.66
N THR A 285 8.51 16.29 -12.55
CA THR A 285 8.31 17.64 -13.10
C THR A 285 7.11 18.34 -12.51
N GLN A 286 6.02 17.60 -12.29
CA GLN A 286 4.78 18.13 -11.73
C GLN A 286 4.02 17.08 -10.92
N TYR A 287 3.17 17.55 -10.02
CA TYR A 287 2.17 16.73 -9.35
C TYR A 287 0.82 17.44 -9.29
N ILE A 288 -0.24 16.67 -9.19
CA ILE A 288 -1.63 17.13 -9.10
C ILE A 288 -2.26 16.48 -7.87
N GLU A 289 -2.86 17.28 -6.99
CA GLU A 289 -3.56 16.77 -5.81
C GLU A 289 -5.04 16.55 -6.11
N CYS A 290 -5.49 15.31 -5.93
CA CYS A 290 -6.89 14.93 -5.89
C CYS A 290 -7.28 14.58 -4.45
N HIS A 291 -8.53 14.84 -4.06
CA HIS A 291 -9.01 14.59 -2.69
C HIS A 291 -9.53 13.16 -2.45
N GLU A 292 -9.35 12.26 -3.42
CA GLU A 292 -9.80 10.86 -3.40
C GLU A 292 -8.71 9.95 -3.98
N SER A 293 -8.68 8.67 -3.59
CA SER A 293 -7.68 7.74 -4.10
C SER A 293 -7.80 7.55 -5.60
N ILE A 294 -6.68 7.64 -6.31
CA ILE A 294 -6.63 7.34 -7.74
C ILE A 294 -6.56 5.83 -7.92
N VAL A 295 -7.64 5.21 -8.38
CA VAL A 295 -7.69 3.74 -8.56
C VAL A 295 -7.30 3.31 -9.97
N ALA A 296 -7.51 4.16 -10.97
CA ALA A 296 -7.11 3.90 -12.34
C ALA A 296 -6.77 5.20 -13.08
N LEU A 297 -5.81 5.10 -14.00
CA LEU A 297 -5.28 6.23 -14.77
C LEU A 297 -5.02 5.74 -16.19
N GLN A 298 -5.37 6.55 -17.19
CA GLN A 298 -5.09 6.33 -18.60
C GLN A 298 -4.70 7.66 -19.25
N CYS A 299 -4.01 7.62 -20.38
CA CYS A 299 -3.64 8.82 -21.12
C CYS A 299 -3.97 8.63 -22.61
N GLY A 300 -4.54 9.67 -23.22
CA GLY A 300 -4.86 9.65 -24.66
C GLY A 300 -5.86 10.72 -25.05
N HIS A 301 -6.58 10.48 -26.14
CA HIS A 301 -7.49 11.44 -26.77
C HIS A 301 -8.95 11.11 -26.48
N PHE A 302 -9.50 11.49 -25.33
CA PHE A 302 -10.91 11.22 -25.02
C PHE A 302 -11.82 12.42 -25.30
N THR A 303 -11.44 13.66 -24.97
CA THR A 303 -12.24 14.87 -25.27
C THR A 303 -11.77 15.65 -26.49
N SER A 304 -10.45 15.65 -26.75
CA SER A 304 -9.80 16.34 -27.88
C SER A 304 -8.96 15.37 -28.69
N THR A 305 -8.91 15.57 -30.01
CA THR A 305 -8.01 14.83 -30.91
C THR A 305 -6.64 15.50 -31.05
N GLU A 306 -6.48 16.73 -30.56
CA GLU A 306 -5.25 17.51 -30.73
C GLU A 306 -4.30 17.38 -29.54
N SER A 307 -4.85 17.22 -28.33
CA SER A 307 -4.11 17.10 -27.09
C SER A 307 -4.36 15.76 -26.39
N ASN A 308 -3.32 15.21 -25.78
CA ASN A 308 -3.47 14.12 -24.83
C ASN A 308 -4.01 14.65 -23.50
N GLU A 309 -4.86 13.86 -22.85
CA GLU A 309 -5.36 14.15 -21.51
C GLU A 309 -5.15 12.96 -20.58
N ILE A 310 -4.89 13.27 -19.31
CA ILE A 310 -4.76 12.29 -18.25
C ILE A 310 -6.16 12.02 -17.72
N ILE A 311 -6.71 10.84 -18.01
CA ILE A 311 -8.04 10.41 -17.59
C ILE A 311 -7.89 9.62 -16.30
N VAL A 312 -8.67 9.98 -15.31
CA VAL A 312 -8.54 9.51 -13.94
C VAL A 312 -9.88 8.95 -13.46
N CYS A 313 -9.84 7.82 -12.78
CA CYS A 313 -10.97 7.30 -12.03
C CYS A 313 -10.59 7.20 -10.55
N SER A 314 -11.39 7.81 -9.69
CA SER A 314 -11.24 7.73 -8.24
C SER A 314 -11.96 6.52 -7.64
N PHE A 315 -11.65 6.19 -6.38
CA PHE A 315 -12.28 5.08 -5.66
C PHE A 315 -13.80 5.20 -5.58
N SER A 316 -14.34 6.41 -5.37
CA SER A 316 -15.79 6.67 -5.32
C SER A 316 -16.48 6.49 -6.68
N GLY A 317 -15.69 6.37 -7.76
CA GLY A 317 -16.17 6.25 -9.14
C GLY A 317 -16.27 7.58 -9.87
N ASN A 318 -15.63 8.65 -9.38
CA ASN A 318 -15.58 9.91 -10.11
C ASN A 318 -14.57 9.78 -11.27
N ILE A 319 -15.03 10.10 -12.48
CA ILE A 319 -14.22 10.09 -13.70
C ILE A 319 -14.03 11.52 -14.16
N PHE A 320 -12.78 11.95 -14.22
CA PHE A 320 -12.38 13.29 -14.64
C PHE A 320 -11.07 13.23 -15.42
N GLY A 321 -10.79 14.26 -16.20
CA GLY A 321 -9.54 14.38 -16.93
C GLY A 321 -8.81 15.67 -16.66
N TRP A 322 -7.50 15.61 -16.88
CA TRP A 322 -6.60 16.76 -16.81
C TRP A 322 -5.98 16.96 -18.19
N SER A 323 -6.11 18.18 -18.72
CA SER A 323 -5.49 18.59 -19.98
C SER A 323 -4.70 19.88 -19.78
N THR A 324 -3.66 20.08 -20.57
CA THR A 324 -2.92 21.35 -20.64
C THR A 324 -3.64 22.41 -21.44
N GLU A 325 -4.64 22.02 -22.24
CA GLU A 325 -5.50 22.94 -22.98
C GLU A 325 -6.74 23.27 -22.17
N CYS A 326 -7.05 24.56 -22.05
CA CYS A 326 -8.29 24.98 -21.42
C CYS A 326 -9.46 24.61 -22.34
N ALA A 327 -10.37 23.76 -21.87
CA ALA A 327 -11.60 23.37 -22.57
C ALA A 327 -12.48 24.56 -23.01
N GLN A 328 -12.24 25.77 -22.46
CA GLN A 328 -12.96 27.00 -22.80
C GLN A 328 -12.50 27.65 -24.11
N SER A 329 -11.37 27.24 -24.69
CA SER A 329 -10.80 27.90 -25.88
C SER A 329 -11.52 27.61 -27.20
N ASN A 330 -12.41 26.60 -27.25
CA ASN A 330 -13.17 26.26 -28.46
C ASN A 330 -14.53 26.97 -28.59
N VAL A 331 -14.81 27.98 -27.76
CA VAL A 331 -15.93 28.93 -27.98
C VAL A 331 -15.36 30.29 -28.38
N SER A 332 -14.56 30.32 -29.44
CA SER A 332 -14.29 31.57 -30.16
C SER A 332 -15.53 31.93 -31.00
N GLY A 333 -16.54 32.46 -30.31
CA GLY A 333 -17.73 33.08 -30.85
C GLY A 333 -18.30 34.00 -29.80
N GLU A 334 -18.32 35.30 -30.08
CA GLU A 334 -18.88 36.35 -29.24
C GLU A 334 -20.26 35.94 -28.68
N ASN A 335 -20.40 35.86 -27.36
CA ASN A 335 -21.56 36.22 -26.51
C ASN A 335 -21.56 35.44 -25.18
N GLY A 336 -22.14 36.04 -24.14
CA GLY A 336 -22.14 35.58 -22.74
C GLY A 336 -22.90 34.29 -22.42
N ASP A 337 -22.82 33.25 -23.26
CA ASP A 337 -23.54 31.99 -23.11
C ASP A 337 -22.91 31.04 -22.07
N SER A 338 -21.61 31.13 -21.79
CA SER A 338 -20.92 30.19 -20.88
C SER A 338 -21.42 30.29 -19.43
N ALA A 339 -21.73 31.50 -18.96
CA ALA A 339 -22.28 31.73 -17.61
C ALA A 339 -23.76 31.32 -17.52
N ALA A 340 -24.52 31.43 -18.63
CA ALA A 340 -25.91 31.01 -18.69
C ALA A 340 -26.04 29.48 -18.68
N VAL A 341 -25.16 28.76 -19.41
CA VAL A 341 -25.11 27.29 -19.43
C VAL A 341 -24.76 26.72 -18.05
N GLN A 342 -23.78 27.31 -17.34
CA GLN A 342 -23.48 26.92 -15.96
C GLN A 342 -24.66 27.21 -15.02
N GLY A 343 -25.38 28.32 -15.21
CA GLY A 343 -26.58 28.65 -14.44
C GLY A 343 -27.70 27.63 -14.61
N ASP A 344 -27.96 27.20 -15.84
CA ASP A 344 -28.97 26.20 -16.17
C ASP A 344 -28.62 24.80 -15.61
N GLU A 345 -27.36 24.37 -15.70
CA GLU A 345 -26.89 23.10 -15.10
C GLU A 345 -27.03 23.11 -13.58
N ILE A 346 -26.64 24.22 -12.92
CA ILE A 346 -26.80 24.38 -11.47
C ILE A 346 -28.29 24.31 -11.08
N GLN A 347 -29.18 24.92 -11.87
CA GLN A 347 -30.61 24.88 -11.58
C GLN A 347 -31.18 23.46 -11.75
N GLN A 348 -30.79 22.74 -12.81
CA GLN A 348 -31.19 21.34 -12.99
C GLN A 348 -30.74 20.45 -11.82
N LEU A 349 -29.51 20.62 -11.35
CA LEU A 349 -28.99 19.90 -10.18
C LEU A 349 -29.76 20.25 -8.90
N ARG A 350 -30.17 21.52 -8.72
CA ARG A 350 -30.99 21.93 -7.57
C ARG A 350 -32.35 21.25 -7.59
N ASP A 351 -33.01 21.23 -8.75
CA ASP A 351 -34.33 20.60 -8.92
C ASP A 351 -34.24 19.08 -8.66
N GLU A 352 -33.19 18.42 -9.18
CA GLU A 352 -32.93 17.00 -8.93
C GLU A 352 -32.69 16.71 -7.44
N VAL A 353 -31.88 17.54 -6.76
CA VAL A 353 -31.63 17.41 -5.32
C VAL A 353 -32.92 17.55 -4.52
N GLU A 354 -33.81 18.49 -4.87
CA GLU A 354 -35.10 18.65 -4.19
C GLU A 354 -36.01 17.44 -4.40
N GLU A 355 -36.07 16.92 -5.63
CA GLU A 355 -36.85 15.72 -5.95
C GLU A 355 -36.33 14.49 -5.17
N LEU A 356 -35.01 14.29 -5.15
CA LEU A 356 -34.37 13.20 -4.42
C LEU A 356 -34.59 13.33 -2.91
N ARG A 357 -34.49 14.54 -2.35
CA ARG A 357 -34.80 14.79 -0.93
C ARG A 357 -36.22 14.38 -0.58
N ARG A 358 -37.20 14.75 -1.41
CA ARG A 358 -38.61 14.36 -1.23
C ARG A 358 -38.79 12.84 -1.30
N LYS A 359 -38.17 12.17 -2.28
CA LYS A 359 -38.22 10.70 -2.41
C LYS A 359 -37.64 10.01 -1.16
N VAL A 360 -36.46 10.45 -0.71
CA VAL A 360 -35.80 9.91 0.49
C VAL A 360 -36.65 10.14 1.75
N GLN A 361 -37.25 11.32 1.91
CA GLN A 361 -38.12 11.61 3.06
C GLN A 361 -39.35 10.70 3.11
N ASN A 362 -40.00 10.47 1.96
CA ASN A 362 -41.14 9.56 1.86
C ASN A 362 -40.73 8.12 2.22
N GLN A 363 -39.61 7.63 1.66
CA GLN A 363 -39.11 6.28 1.95
C GLN A 363 -38.71 6.11 3.42
N ARG A 364 -38.14 7.14 4.06
CA ARG A 364 -37.84 7.13 5.50
C ARG A 364 -39.10 7.02 6.35
N ALA A 365 -40.15 7.78 6.01
CA ALA A 365 -41.42 7.69 6.73
C ALA A 365 -42.06 6.29 6.57
N ASP A 366 -41.98 5.72 5.37
CA ASP A 366 -42.47 4.36 5.11
C ASP A 366 -41.65 3.29 5.85
N TYR A 367 -40.33 3.45 5.93
CA TYR A 367 -39.44 2.58 6.70
C TYR A 367 -39.78 2.58 8.20
N LEU A 368 -39.97 3.76 8.79
CA LEU A 368 -40.34 3.90 10.20
C LEU A 368 -41.68 3.19 10.50
N LYS A 369 -42.71 3.45 9.66
CA LYS A 369 -44.02 2.77 9.79
C LYS A 369 -43.88 1.24 9.73
N ARG A 370 -43.08 0.71 8.80
CA ARG A 370 -42.88 -0.75 8.68
C ARG A 370 -42.16 -1.35 9.88
N THR A 371 -41.21 -0.61 10.46
CA THR A 371 -40.45 -1.04 11.64
C THR A 371 -41.33 -1.06 12.90
N GLU A 372 -42.23 -0.07 13.07
CA GLU A 372 -43.18 0.00 14.19
C GLU A 372 -44.19 -1.16 14.21
N ILE A 373 -44.61 -1.65 13.04
CA ILE A 373 -45.59 -2.75 12.93
C ILE A 373 -44.91 -4.12 13.19
N GLY A 374 -43.57 -4.18 13.28
CA GLY A 374 -42.82 -5.41 13.62
C GLY A 374 -42.85 -6.51 12.56
N VAL A 375 -43.27 -6.19 11.33
CA VAL A 375 -43.51 -7.17 10.25
C VAL A 375 -42.22 -7.55 9.51
N GLN A 376 -41.16 -6.74 9.60
CA GLN A 376 -39.92 -6.95 8.84
C GLN A 376 -38.66 -6.61 9.65
N TYR A 377 -37.59 -7.39 9.42
CA TYR A 377 -36.25 -7.11 9.93
C TYR A 377 -35.62 -5.94 9.17
N SER A 378 -34.97 -5.03 9.90
CA SER A 378 -34.16 -3.96 9.32
C SER A 378 -32.93 -4.56 8.64
N CYS A 379 -32.69 -4.18 7.38
CA CYS A 379 -31.49 -4.59 6.66
C CYS A 379 -30.43 -3.50 6.78
N SER A 380 -29.22 -3.87 7.21
CA SER A 380 -28.08 -2.96 7.27
C SER A 380 -27.52 -2.75 5.86
N PRO A 381 -27.34 -1.50 5.41
CA PRO A 381 -26.62 -1.23 4.17
C PRO A 381 -25.18 -1.75 4.27
N THR A 382 -24.62 -2.16 3.14
CA THR A 382 -23.21 -2.50 2.99
C THR A 382 -22.53 -1.48 2.08
N PHE A 383 -21.29 -1.15 2.37
CA PHE A 383 -20.44 -0.33 1.52
C PHE A 383 -19.07 -1.00 1.40
N ALA A 384 -18.34 -0.62 0.35
CA ALA A 384 -16.96 -1.02 0.20
C ALA A 384 -16.08 -0.18 1.13
N ILE A 385 -15.25 -0.84 1.92
CA ILE A 385 -14.15 -0.22 2.65
C ILE A 385 -12.88 -0.50 1.87
N ASN A 386 -12.10 0.54 1.58
CA ASN A 386 -10.72 0.41 1.13
C ASN A 386 -9.82 0.72 2.32
N ASP A 387 -9.38 -0.31 3.04
CA ASP A 387 -8.55 -0.20 4.21
C ASP A 387 -7.16 -0.83 4.02
N ARG A 388 -6.19 -0.31 4.78
CA ARG A 388 -4.83 -0.82 4.78
C ARG A 388 -4.12 -0.52 6.08
N PHE A 389 -3.31 -1.48 6.53
CA PHE A 389 -2.40 -1.35 7.64
C PHE A 389 -1.02 -1.88 7.23
N VAL A 390 -0.10 -1.00 6.81
CA VAL A 390 1.21 -1.39 6.28
C VAL A 390 2.34 -0.71 7.03
N LEU A 391 3.40 -1.46 7.32
CA LEU A 391 4.62 -0.93 7.93
C LEU A 391 5.43 -0.13 6.89
N ASN A 392 5.63 1.15 7.16
CA ASN A 392 6.61 1.95 6.44
C ASN A 392 8.00 1.72 7.05
N SER A 393 8.91 1.16 6.25
CA SER A 393 10.27 0.85 6.68
C SER A 393 11.14 2.08 6.93
N GLU A 394 10.89 3.20 6.24
CA GLU A 394 11.65 4.45 6.36
C GLU A 394 11.25 5.21 7.63
N GLU A 395 9.95 5.33 7.89
CA GLU A 395 9.42 6.05 9.05
C GLU A 395 9.32 5.19 10.32
N THR A 396 9.50 3.87 10.20
CA THR A 396 9.40 2.91 11.32
C THR A 396 8.04 2.97 12.04
N ALA A 397 6.98 3.20 11.27
CA ALA A 397 5.61 3.31 11.75
C ALA A 397 4.66 2.66 10.74
N TYR A 398 3.53 2.17 11.24
CA TYR A 398 2.45 1.67 10.40
C TYR A 398 1.61 2.83 9.89
N LEU A 399 1.24 2.80 8.61
CA LEU A 399 0.21 3.68 8.05
C LEU A 399 -1.11 2.92 8.03
N LEU A 400 -2.05 3.37 8.86
CA LEU A 400 -3.45 2.93 8.82
C LEU A 400 -4.23 3.91 7.94
N SER A 401 -4.72 3.45 6.81
CA SER A 401 -5.57 4.24 5.91
C SER A 401 -6.90 3.56 5.66
N VAL A 402 -7.98 4.33 5.65
CA VAL A 402 -9.34 3.87 5.38
C VAL A 402 -10.04 4.86 4.48
N GLU A 403 -10.65 4.37 3.42
CA GLU A 403 -11.44 5.17 2.49
C GLU A 403 -12.77 4.52 2.19
N LEU A 404 -13.81 5.36 2.14
CA LEU A 404 -15.18 4.99 1.84
C LEU A 404 -15.65 5.72 0.58
N PRO A 405 -16.61 5.17 -0.18
CA PRO A 405 -17.21 5.88 -1.32
C PRO A 405 -18.16 7.01 -0.90
N ILE A 406 -18.29 7.23 0.41
CA ILE A 406 -19.24 8.11 1.09
C ILE A 406 -18.52 8.80 2.24
N SER A 407 -18.96 9.98 2.63
CA SER A 407 -18.30 10.70 3.72
C SER A 407 -18.37 9.94 5.05
N ILE A 408 -17.26 9.95 5.77
CA ILE A 408 -17.08 9.39 7.11
C ILE A 408 -17.68 10.35 8.13
N ASP A 409 -18.43 9.83 9.10
CA ASP A 409 -18.94 10.62 10.22
C ASP A 409 -17.93 10.61 11.37
N TRP A 410 -17.62 9.41 11.84
CA TRP A 410 -16.65 9.17 12.89
C TRP A 410 -15.98 7.82 12.75
N ILE A 411 -14.78 7.74 13.33
CA ILE A 411 -13.99 6.53 13.46
C ILE A 411 -13.63 6.35 14.92
N LEU A 412 -13.86 5.17 15.48
CA LEU A 412 -13.40 4.81 16.82
C LEU A 412 -12.27 3.79 16.69
N LEU A 413 -11.10 4.16 17.19
CA LEU A 413 -9.90 3.34 17.26
C LEU A 413 -9.78 2.76 18.67
N ARG A 414 -9.77 1.44 18.77
CA ARG A 414 -9.60 0.70 20.03
C ARG A 414 -8.37 -0.20 19.91
N SER A 415 -7.47 -0.13 20.89
CA SER A 415 -6.26 -0.97 20.92
C SER A 415 -6.14 -1.70 22.26
N GLU A 416 -5.86 -2.99 22.20
CA GLU A 416 -5.46 -3.79 23.38
C GLU A 416 -4.02 -3.48 23.83
N VAL A 417 -3.26 -2.78 22.99
CA VAL A 417 -1.84 -2.49 23.18
C VAL A 417 -1.57 -1.00 23.18
N ALA A 418 -0.64 -0.56 24.03
CA ALA A 418 -0.15 0.81 23.99
C ALA A 418 0.54 1.08 22.64
N VAL A 419 0.04 2.06 21.91
CA VAL A 419 0.59 2.52 20.64
C VAL A 419 0.70 4.05 20.66
N SER A 420 1.71 4.57 19.96
CA SER A 420 1.86 6.01 19.76
C SER A 420 1.24 6.40 18.42
N LEU A 421 0.41 7.44 18.43
CA LEU A 421 -0.23 7.95 17.22
C LEU A 421 0.53 9.19 16.78
N LEU A 422 0.96 9.21 15.53
CA LEU A 422 1.68 10.33 14.94
C LEU A 422 0.69 11.14 14.08
N ASP A 423 0.72 12.45 14.24
CA ASP A 423 -0.13 13.36 13.48
C ASP A 423 0.19 13.32 11.97
N ILE A 424 -0.85 13.39 11.16
CA ILE A 424 -0.76 13.54 9.70
C ILE A 424 -1.42 14.87 9.33
N GLU A 425 -0.68 15.78 8.70
CA GLU A 425 -1.17 17.12 8.34
C GLU A 425 -2.43 17.09 7.47
N LYS A 426 -2.56 16.10 6.58
CA LYS A 426 -3.73 15.90 5.71
C LYS A 426 -5.00 15.49 6.48
N ASN A 427 -4.88 15.02 7.73
CA ASN A 427 -6.01 14.57 8.52
C ASN A 427 -6.67 15.75 9.25
N SER A 428 -7.89 16.12 8.82
CA SER A 428 -8.66 17.21 9.43
C SER A 428 -9.61 16.77 10.55
N ALA A 429 -9.59 15.48 10.92
CA ALA A 429 -10.50 14.95 11.94
C ALA A 429 -10.15 15.47 13.34
N VAL A 430 -11.19 15.72 14.14
CA VAL A 430 -11.03 16.15 15.53
C VAL A 430 -10.86 14.92 16.42
N VAL A 431 -9.76 14.85 17.16
CA VAL A 431 -9.40 13.73 18.03
C VAL A 431 -10.00 13.91 19.43
N SER A 432 -10.61 12.85 19.95
CA SER A 432 -11.07 12.78 21.34
C SER A 432 -10.55 11.49 21.97
N VAL A 433 -9.61 11.63 22.90
CA VAL A 433 -9.03 10.51 23.65
C VAL A 433 -9.93 10.20 24.84
N THR A 434 -10.42 8.97 24.92
CA THR A 434 -11.22 8.51 26.07
C THR A 434 -10.27 7.95 27.12
N PRO A 435 -10.33 8.43 28.38
CA PRO A 435 -9.50 7.88 29.45
C PRO A 435 -9.83 6.39 29.67
N THR A 436 -8.82 5.54 29.58
CA THR A 436 -8.96 4.10 29.85
C THR A 436 -8.99 3.85 31.35
N GLU A 437 -9.98 3.10 31.83
CA GLU A 437 -10.05 2.67 33.22
C GLU A 437 -8.91 1.68 33.56
N ARG A 438 -8.43 1.68 34.80
CA ARG A 438 -7.30 0.81 35.24
C ARG A 438 -7.55 -0.69 35.07
N ASN A 439 -8.83 -1.11 34.97
CA ASN A 439 -9.24 -2.50 34.80
C ASN A 439 -9.73 -2.83 33.38
N SER A 440 -9.69 -1.87 32.46
CA SER A 440 -10.06 -2.12 31.07
C SER A 440 -9.00 -3.00 30.40
N LYS A 441 -9.45 -3.85 29.47
CA LYS A 441 -8.55 -4.56 28.55
C LYS A 441 -7.95 -3.63 27.50
N ASP A 442 -8.51 -2.43 27.35
CA ASP A 442 -8.13 -1.47 26.33
C ASP A 442 -7.01 -0.57 26.84
N ALA A 443 -5.89 -0.58 26.12
CA ALA A 443 -4.77 0.32 26.37
C ALA A 443 -4.98 1.69 25.72
N LEU A 444 -5.81 1.76 24.66
CA LEU A 444 -6.11 2.99 23.95
C LEU A 444 -7.54 2.98 23.41
N LEU A 445 -8.26 4.08 23.59
CA LEU A 445 -9.59 4.30 23.01
C LEU A 445 -9.73 5.74 22.53
N ILE A 446 -9.85 5.93 21.21
CA ILE A 446 -9.85 7.26 20.58
C ILE A 446 -10.98 7.36 19.57
N THR A 447 -11.75 8.44 19.66
CA THR A 447 -12.76 8.78 18.66
C THR A 447 -12.26 9.93 17.79
N TYR A 448 -12.23 9.71 16.49
CA TYR A 448 -12.00 10.71 15.47
C TYR A 448 -13.34 11.15 14.89
N ARG A 449 -13.66 12.44 15.02
CA ARG A 449 -14.83 13.03 14.38
C ARG A 449 -14.39 13.66 13.07
N CYS A 450 -14.83 13.10 11.94
CA CYS A 450 -14.42 13.56 10.63
C CYS A 450 -15.19 14.83 10.24
N GLN A 451 -14.52 15.78 9.60
CA GLN A 451 -15.17 16.99 9.07
C GLN A 451 -16.06 16.67 7.85
N ALA A 452 -16.83 17.65 7.39
CA ALA A 452 -17.72 17.42 6.25
C ALA A 452 -16.94 17.01 5.00
N ASN A 453 -17.46 16.01 4.28
CA ASN A 453 -16.92 15.48 3.02
C ASN A 453 -15.57 14.74 3.12
N MET A 454 -15.05 14.43 4.32
CA MET A 454 -13.93 13.48 4.43
C MET A 454 -14.40 12.08 4.01
N VAL A 455 -13.84 11.56 2.93
CA VAL A 455 -14.07 10.18 2.47
C VAL A 455 -12.91 9.25 2.83
N ARG A 456 -11.75 9.82 3.15
CA ARG A 456 -10.51 9.12 3.50
C ARG A 456 -10.02 9.56 4.88
N PHE A 457 -9.55 8.62 5.67
CA PHE A 457 -8.95 8.79 6.98
C PHE A 457 -7.59 8.10 7.02
N GLU A 458 -6.58 8.78 7.56
CA GLU A 458 -5.23 8.23 7.72
C GLU A 458 -4.68 8.56 9.11
N VAL A 459 -3.98 7.60 9.70
CA VAL A 459 -3.23 7.80 10.95
C VAL A 459 -1.96 6.95 10.92
N LYS A 460 -0.85 7.52 11.41
CA LYS A 460 0.40 6.79 11.60
C LYS A 460 0.42 6.21 13.00
N ILE A 461 0.76 4.94 13.11
CA ILE A 461 0.76 4.18 14.36
C ILE A 461 2.16 3.60 14.57
N ARG A 462 2.85 4.07 15.60
CA ARG A 462 4.12 3.49 16.03
C ARG A 462 3.86 2.45 17.11
N THR A 463 4.35 1.23 16.85
CA THR A 463 4.23 0.09 17.77
C THR A 463 5.50 -0.05 18.61
N ILE A 464 5.39 -0.81 19.70
CA ILE A 464 6.52 -1.16 20.58
C ILE A 464 6.73 -2.67 20.48
N GLU A 465 7.93 -3.11 20.11
CA GLU A 465 8.23 -4.54 20.02
C GLU A 465 8.05 -5.25 21.38
N GLY A 466 7.57 -6.49 21.32
CA GLY A 466 7.21 -7.28 22.50
C GLY A 466 5.80 -7.03 23.02
N LYS A 467 5.13 -5.95 22.59
CA LYS A 467 3.71 -5.73 22.87
C LYS A 467 2.87 -6.07 21.63
N TYR A 468 1.83 -6.88 21.81
CA TYR A 468 1.02 -7.42 20.72
C TYR A 468 -0.42 -7.67 21.16
N GLY A 469 -1.34 -7.61 20.21
CA GLY A 469 -2.78 -7.65 20.45
C GLY A 469 -3.57 -7.02 19.31
N ASN A 470 -4.88 -6.94 19.49
CA ASN A 470 -5.79 -6.46 18.46
C ASN A 470 -5.87 -4.93 18.43
N LEU A 471 -6.00 -4.40 17.22
CA LEU A 471 -6.34 -3.02 16.90
C LEU A 471 -7.64 -3.04 16.10
N GLU A 472 -8.72 -2.53 16.69
CA GLU A 472 -10.05 -2.51 16.10
C GLU A 472 -10.40 -1.08 15.65
N LEU A 473 -10.99 -0.97 14.46
CA LEU A 473 -11.44 0.27 13.88
C LEU A 473 -12.93 0.20 13.54
N TYR A 474 -13.72 0.97 14.26
CA TYR A 474 -15.16 1.08 14.06
C TYR A 474 -15.42 2.29 13.18
N ILE A 475 -16.01 2.07 12.00
CA ILE A 475 -16.19 3.07 10.96
C ILE A 475 -17.67 3.32 10.74
N SER A 476 -18.11 4.57 10.95
CA SER A 476 -19.49 5.00 10.70
C SER A 476 -19.53 6.03 9.57
N PRO A 477 -20.22 5.77 8.45
CA PRO A 477 -20.43 6.76 7.42
C PRO A 477 -21.57 7.73 7.78
N ARG A 478 -21.61 8.87 7.09
CA ARG A 478 -22.72 9.85 7.15
C ARG A 478 -23.91 9.37 6.31
N MET A 479 -24.54 8.29 6.75
CA MET A 479 -25.71 7.69 6.11
C MET A 479 -26.86 7.45 7.08
N ASN A 480 -28.06 7.24 6.55
CA ASN A 480 -29.25 6.89 7.31
C ASN A 480 -29.92 5.65 6.72
N PRO A 481 -30.26 4.62 7.51
CA PRO A 481 -30.00 4.52 8.97
C PRO A 481 -28.50 4.52 9.29
N GLY A 482 -28.15 4.98 10.49
CA GLY A 482 -26.75 4.94 10.96
C GLY A 482 -26.34 3.49 11.23
N PHE A 483 -25.11 3.15 10.87
CA PHE A 483 -24.56 1.80 11.02
C PHE A 483 -23.04 1.89 11.10
N CYS A 484 -22.42 0.82 11.57
CA CYS A 484 -20.98 0.75 11.79
C CYS A 484 -20.44 -0.56 11.21
N GLN A 485 -19.29 -0.51 10.56
CA GLN A 485 -18.50 -1.67 10.16
C GLN A 485 -17.18 -1.68 10.95
N ILE A 486 -16.67 -2.86 11.26
CA ILE A 486 -15.48 -3.04 12.08
C ILE A 486 -14.37 -3.65 11.21
N CYS A 487 -13.20 -3.01 11.18
CA CYS A 487 -11.96 -3.57 10.66
C CYS A 487 -11.07 -3.99 11.83
N ASN A 488 -10.45 -5.17 11.74
CA ASN A 488 -9.59 -5.71 12.78
C ASN A 488 -8.18 -5.92 12.24
N TYR A 489 -7.18 -5.40 12.94
CA TYR A 489 -5.77 -5.58 12.63
C TYR A 489 -5.05 -6.20 13.82
N LEU A 490 -3.99 -6.96 13.53
CA LEU A 490 -3.19 -7.61 14.55
C LEU A 490 -1.81 -6.95 14.62
N ILE A 491 -1.47 -6.38 15.77
CA ILE A 491 -0.11 -5.93 16.06
C ILE A 491 0.70 -7.16 16.49
N LYS A 492 1.69 -7.53 15.67
CA LYS A 492 2.57 -8.69 15.91
C LYS A 492 3.61 -8.39 16.99
N PRO A 493 4.09 -9.40 17.74
CA PRO A 493 5.15 -9.23 18.74
C PRO A 493 6.41 -8.54 18.20
N LEU A 494 6.89 -8.98 17.03
CA LEU A 494 8.00 -8.35 16.32
C LEU A 494 7.46 -7.50 15.17
N SER A 495 6.56 -6.58 15.49
CA SER A 495 5.86 -5.75 14.50
C SER A 495 6.76 -4.82 13.69
N LEU A 496 8.00 -4.55 14.10
CA LEU A 496 8.91 -3.68 13.32
C LEU A 496 9.91 -4.48 12.48
N HIS A 497 9.74 -5.80 12.37
CA HIS A 497 10.53 -6.64 11.48
C HIS A 497 9.89 -6.71 10.09
N ARG A 498 10.73 -6.71 9.06
CA ARG A 498 10.32 -6.89 7.65
C ARG A 498 11.10 -8.05 7.06
N ARG A 499 10.45 -8.86 6.21
CA ARG A 499 11.10 -9.98 5.54
C ARG A 499 12.12 -9.50 4.51
N THR A 500 13.22 -10.23 4.36
CA THR A 500 14.27 -9.97 3.36
C THR A 500 14.85 -11.30 2.85
N GLN A 501 15.59 -11.27 1.75
CA GLN A 501 16.28 -12.45 1.22
C GLN A 501 17.72 -12.57 1.71
N THR A 502 18.26 -11.53 2.37
CA THR A 502 19.66 -11.46 2.78
C THR A 502 19.84 -11.64 4.28
N PHE A 503 20.90 -12.37 4.66
CA PHE A 503 21.29 -12.56 6.05
C PHE A 503 22.82 -12.59 6.15
N ASP A 504 23.37 -11.75 7.01
CA ASP A 504 24.81 -11.58 7.18
C ASP A 504 25.30 -12.47 8.32
N GLU A 505 25.87 -13.62 7.95
CA GLU A 505 26.39 -14.60 8.91
C GLU A 505 27.63 -14.10 9.68
N THR A 506 28.25 -13.00 9.26
CA THR A 506 29.44 -12.45 9.94
C THR A 506 29.12 -11.65 11.20
N ARG A 507 27.84 -11.27 11.39
CA ARG A 507 27.38 -10.54 12.56
C ARG A 507 27.38 -11.42 13.83
N PRO A 508 27.52 -10.83 15.03
CA PRO A 508 27.50 -11.60 16.28
C PRO A 508 26.11 -12.15 16.58
N GLN A 509 25.90 -13.43 16.29
CA GLN A 509 24.61 -14.11 16.45
C GLN A 509 24.38 -14.62 17.87
N ASN A 510 23.19 -14.34 18.40
CA ASN A 510 22.60 -15.04 19.54
C ASN A 510 21.72 -16.17 19.02
N TYR A 511 21.72 -17.31 19.70
CA TYR A 511 20.98 -18.49 19.33
C TYR A 511 19.89 -18.81 20.35
N LEU A 512 18.69 -19.09 19.86
CA LEU A 512 17.60 -19.66 20.63
C LEU A 512 17.11 -20.90 19.90
N ARG A 513 17.29 -22.06 20.52
CA ARG A 513 16.88 -23.35 19.98
C ARG A 513 15.81 -23.94 20.88
N ILE A 514 14.69 -24.26 20.26
CA ILE A 514 13.48 -24.75 20.91
C ILE A 514 13.17 -26.11 20.30
N SER A 515 13.09 -27.13 21.14
CA SER A 515 12.79 -28.50 20.73
C SER A 515 11.58 -29.01 21.49
N GLY A 516 10.74 -29.82 20.85
CA GLY A 516 9.53 -30.31 21.48
C GLY A 516 8.77 -31.29 20.61
N ASN A 517 7.60 -31.72 21.09
CA ASN A 517 6.72 -32.62 20.35
C ASN A 517 5.66 -31.80 19.58
N PHE A 518 6.07 -31.23 18.44
CA PHE A 518 5.22 -30.48 17.53
C PHE A 518 5.70 -30.67 16.09
N ASP A 519 4.78 -30.55 15.13
CA ASP A 519 5.10 -30.65 13.71
C ASP A 519 5.60 -29.32 13.12
N ILE A 520 6.11 -29.38 11.89
CA ILE A 520 6.58 -28.18 11.17
C ILE A 520 5.47 -27.13 11.00
N ALA A 521 4.22 -27.56 10.80
CA ALA A 521 3.07 -26.65 10.65
C ALA A 521 2.80 -25.87 11.96
N THR A 522 2.88 -26.55 13.11
CA THR A 522 2.75 -25.89 14.43
C THR A 522 3.94 -24.96 14.68
N ALA A 523 5.15 -25.39 14.36
CA ALA A 523 6.36 -24.58 14.48
C ALA A 523 6.25 -23.27 13.68
N TYR A 524 5.83 -23.39 12.42
CA TYR A 524 5.63 -22.27 11.52
C TYR A 524 4.47 -21.37 11.97
N ALA A 525 3.36 -21.93 12.46
CA ALA A 525 2.23 -21.17 12.98
C ALA A 525 2.62 -20.31 14.21
N ILE A 526 3.50 -20.81 15.07
CA ILE A 526 4.07 -20.04 16.19
C ILE A 526 4.90 -18.87 15.65
N MET A 527 5.79 -19.11 14.67
CA MET A 527 6.59 -18.04 14.07
C MET A 527 5.75 -17.01 13.29
N SER A 528 4.70 -17.46 12.59
CA SER A 528 3.73 -16.61 11.89
C SER A 528 2.90 -15.74 12.85
N PHE A 529 2.68 -16.21 14.08
CA PHE A 529 2.12 -15.36 15.13
C PHE A 529 3.09 -14.26 15.57
N CYS A 530 4.39 -14.54 15.63
CA CYS A 530 5.42 -13.61 16.09
C CYS A 530 5.81 -12.53 15.07
N LEU A 531 5.81 -12.86 13.78
CA LEU A 531 6.37 -12.02 12.71
C LEU A 531 5.31 -11.60 11.68
N PRO A 532 5.39 -10.36 11.15
CA PRO A 532 4.59 -9.95 9.99
C PRO A 532 5.17 -10.52 8.69
N GLY A 533 4.38 -10.51 7.60
CA GLY A 533 4.85 -10.87 6.25
C GLY A 533 5.32 -12.32 6.09
N MET A 534 4.83 -13.22 6.94
CA MET A 534 5.03 -14.67 6.81
C MET A 534 4.06 -15.22 5.75
N SER A 535 4.55 -16.11 4.89
CA SER A 535 3.70 -16.77 3.89
C SER A 535 2.58 -17.57 4.56
N GLU A 536 1.40 -17.63 3.94
CA GLU A 536 0.31 -18.51 4.38
C GLU A 536 0.52 -19.97 3.94
N HIS A 537 1.35 -20.19 2.91
CA HIS A 537 1.61 -21.51 2.36
C HIS A 537 2.93 -22.07 2.90
N LEU A 538 2.84 -23.25 3.49
CA LEU A 538 4.01 -24.02 3.87
C LEU A 538 4.64 -24.61 2.60
N SER A 539 5.94 -24.43 2.42
CA SER A 539 6.66 -25.18 1.39
C SER A 539 6.64 -26.68 1.72
N GLU A 540 6.71 -27.54 0.69
CA GLU A 540 6.79 -29.00 0.87
C GLU A 540 8.15 -29.46 1.41
N GLU A 541 9.05 -28.52 1.72
CA GLU A 541 10.38 -28.81 2.24
C GLU A 541 10.28 -29.23 3.72
N GLY A 542 11.10 -30.21 4.13
CA GLY A 542 11.18 -30.64 5.53
C GLY A 542 11.76 -29.59 6.49
N LYS A 543 12.13 -28.41 5.97
CA LYS A 543 12.74 -27.31 6.71
C LYS A 543 12.40 -25.99 6.01
N ILE A 544 11.92 -25.01 6.77
CA ILE A 544 11.58 -23.68 6.27
C ILE A 544 12.50 -22.66 6.95
N THR A 545 13.23 -21.87 6.16
CA THR A 545 14.13 -20.82 6.67
C THR A 545 13.72 -19.45 6.12
N CYS A 546 13.53 -18.48 7.01
CA CYS A 546 13.15 -17.12 6.65
C CYS A 546 14.10 -16.10 7.31
N TYR A 547 14.32 -14.97 6.63
CA TYR A 547 15.16 -13.87 7.08
C TYR A 547 14.38 -12.58 7.23
N PHE A 548 14.72 -11.82 8.26
CA PHE A 548 14.06 -10.58 8.64
C PHE A 548 15.10 -9.54 9.03
N VAL A 549 14.73 -8.28 8.83
CA VAL A 549 15.47 -7.11 9.29
C VAL A 549 14.55 -6.20 10.09
N SER A 550 15.02 -5.69 11.23
CA SER A 550 14.32 -4.67 11.99
C SER A 550 14.39 -3.35 11.25
N CYS A 551 13.24 -2.77 10.88
CA CYS A 551 13.17 -1.44 10.28
C CYS A 551 13.70 -0.36 11.24
N PHE A 552 13.57 -0.60 12.56
CA PHE A 552 13.90 0.38 13.60
C PHE A 552 15.41 0.62 13.77
N ILE A 553 16.24 -0.43 13.77
CA ILE A 553 17.71 -0.29 13.93
C ILE A 553 18.54 -0.98 12.85
N GLY A 554 17.98 -1.97 12.12
CA GLY A 554 18.70 -2.73 11.07
C GLY A 554 19.35 -4.04 11.54
N THR A 555 18.98 -4.53 12.73
CA THR A 555 19.34 -5.88 13.21
C THR A 555 18.65 -6.95 12.38
N GLN A 556 19.25 -8.13 12.31
CA GLN A 556 18.77 -9.24 11.52
C GLN A 556 18.26 -10.38 12.41
N LEU A 557 17.28 -11.11 11.87
CA LEU A 557 16.67 -12.27 12.49
C LEU A 557 16.54 -13.35 11.42
N CYS A 558 17.08 -14.53 11.69
CA CYS A 558 16.86 -15.73 10.92
C CYS A 558 16.10 -16.72 11.81
N HIS A 559 15.04 -17.31 11.30
CA HIS A 559 14.45 -18.47 11.94
C HIS A 559 14.37 -19.63 10.98
N THR A 560 14.35 -20.82 11.55
CA THR A 560 14.30 -22.08 10.84
C THR A 560 13.33 -23.00 11.57
N CYS A 561 12.29 -23.43 10.86
CA CYS A 561 11.29 -24.37 11.36
C CYS A 561 11.51 -25.73 10.71
N SER A 562 11.54 -26.79 11.52
CA SER A 562 11.52 -28.18 11.08
C SER A 562 10.67 -29.00 12.04
N ASP A 563 10.45 -30.28 11.72
CA ASP A 563 9.72 -31.18 12.60
C ASP A 563 10.39 -31.26 13.99
N GLY A 564 9.63 -30.97 15.05
CA GLY A 564 10.09 -30.96 16.44
C GLY A 564 11.08 -29.87 16.84
N GLU A 565 11.40 -28.90 15.96
CA GLU A 565 12.46 -27.92 16.24
C GLU A 565 12.22 -26.53 15.61
N ILE A 566 12.52 -25.49 16.40
CA ILE A 566 12.64 -24.10 15.95
C ILE A 566 14.03 -23.58 16.33
N VAL A 567 14.82 -23.16 15.33
CA VAL A 567 16.13 -22.53 15.53
C VAL A 567 16.04 -21.07 15.13
N ILE A 568 16.42 -20.18 16.05
CA ILE A 568 16.36 -18.74 15.88
C ILE A 568 17.76 -18.17 16.08
N ARG A 569 18.18 -17.31 15.15
CA ARG A 569 19.46 -16.57 15.17
C ARG A 569 19.18 -15.09 15.04
N SER A 570 19.74 -14.27 15.91
CA SER A 570 19.65 -12.81 15.78
C SER A 570 20.87 -12.10 16.35
N ASP A 571 21.28 -11.02 15.70
CA ASP A 571 22.29 -10.09 16.22
C ASP A 571 21.77 -9.21 17.36
N ASN A 572 20.48 -9.32 17.71
CA ASN A 572 19.83 -8.57 18.79
C ASN A 572 19.32 -9.49 19.92
N ILE A 573 19.78 -9.22 21.14
CA ILE A 573 19.38 -9.99 22.33
C ILE A 573 17.93 -9.73 22.74
N SER A 574 17.41 -8.51 22.54
CA SER A 574 16.01 -8.19 22.85
C SER A 574 15.04 -8.93 21.94
N THR A 575 15.39 -9.11 20.66
CA THR A 575 14.60 -9.93 19.74
C THR A 575 14.50 -11.38 20.25
N ILE A 576 15.60 -11.95 20.75
CA ILE A 576 15.61 -13.27 21.37
C ILE A 576 14.77 -13.30 22.66
N ALA A 577 14.88 -12.27 23.51
CA ALA A 577 14.10 -12.16 24.74
C ALA A 577 12.58 -12.16 24.46
N ILE A 578 12.16 -11.35 23.49
CA ILE A 578 10.76 -11.24 23.07
C ILE A 578 10.25 -12.58 22.55
N LEU A 579 11.00 -13.22 21.64
CA LEU A 579 10.61 -14.50 21.07
C LEU A 579 10.55 -15.59 22.14
N LEU A 580 11.51 -15.63 23.05
CA LEU A 580 11.52 -16.57 24.16
C LEU A 580 10.25 -16.43 25.02
N ASP A 581 9.91 -15.21 25.44
CA ASP A 581 8.75 -14.97 26.30
C ASP A 581 7.42 -15.28 25.56
N VAL A 582 7.31 -14.89 24.29
CA VAL A 582 6.10 -15.11 23.47
C VAL A 582 5.91 -16.58 23.11
N ILE A 583 6.95 -17.27 22.67
CA ILE A 583 6.88 -18.69 22.28
C ILE A 583 6.55 -19.54 23.51
N ASN A 584 7.13 -19.25 24.68
CA ASN A 584 6.75 -19.91 25.93
C ASN A 584 5.27 -19.75 26.26
N ARG A 585 4.72 -18.54 26.06
CA ARG A 585 3.29 -18.27 26.28
C ARG A 585 2.42 -19.04 25.28
N GLU A 586 2.75 -18.99 24.00
CA GLU A 586 2.01 -19.69 22.94
C GLU A 586 2.07 -21.22 23.10
N ALA A 587 3.22 -21.76 23.47
CA ALA A 587 3.36 -23.18 23.77
C ALA A 587 2.54 -23.59 24.99
N SER A 588 2.55 -22.78 26.06
CA SER A 588 1.73 -23.02 27.26
C SER A 588 0.24 -23.01 26.92
N ASN A 589 -0.22 -22.06 26.09
CA ASN A 589 -1.61 -21.98 25.63
C ASN A 589 -2.03 -23.21 24.81
N ARG A 590 -1.09 -23.81 24.07
CA ARG A 590 -1.30 -25.02 23.26
C ARG A 590 -1.03 -26.32 24.03
N GLY A 591 -0.59 -26.24 25.30
CA GLY A 591 -0.24 -27.42 26.10
C GLY A 591 1.04 -28.14 25.65
N LEU A 592 1.93 -27.46 24.92
CA LEU A 592 3.19 -28.00 24.42
C LEU A 592 4.26 -27.95 25.51
N LYS A 593 5.04 -29.04 25.63
CA LYS A 593 6.25 -29.08 26.48
C LYS A 593 7.46 -28.80 25.60
N LEU A 594 8.17 -27.73 25.93
CA LEU A 594 9.35 -27.29 25.20
C LEU A 594 10.62 -27.53 26.03
N ASP A 595 11.68 -27.94 25.34
CA ASP A 595 13.05 -27.84 25.78
C ASP A 595 13.69 -26.63 25.08
N ILE A 596 14.29 -25.73 25.85
CA ILE A 596 14.76 -24.44 25.35
C ILE A 596 16.21 -24.25 25.74
N THR A 597 17.03 -23.99 24.72
CA THR A 597 18.46 -23.68 24.88
C THR A 597 18.75 -22.32 24.27
N CYS A 598 19.48 -21.49 25.01
CA CYS A 598 19.86 -20.14 24.60
C CYS A 598 21.38 -19.98 24.71
N ASP A 599 22.01 -19.50 23.65
CA ASP A 599 23.44 -19.18 23.59
C ASP A 599 23.60 -17.71 23.18
N ILE A 600 24.13 -16.90 24.09
CA ILE A 600 24.23 -15.46 23.96
C ILE A 600 25.65 -15.06 23.63
N ASN A 601 25.82 -14.32 22.53
CA ASN A 601 27.11 -13.78 22.14
C ASN A 601 27.37 -12.47 22.90
N GLN A 602 28.41 -12.46 23.72
CA GLN A 602 28.78 -11.30 24.56
C GLN A 602 29.06 -10.02 23.76
N THR A 603 29.41 -10.14 22.47
CA THR A 603 29.69 -8.99 21.60
C THR A 603 28.45 -8.42 20.91
N SER A 604 27.29 -9.09 20.99
CA SER A 604 26.07 -8.65 20.29
C SER A 604 25.56 -7.31 20.81
N VAL A 605 25.61 -7.09 22.13
CA VAL A 605 25.17 -5.83 22.74
C VAL A 605 26.03 -4.67 22.23
N ALA A 606 27.35 -4.83 22.21
CA ALA A 606 28.26 -3.82 21.68
C ALA A 606 28.01 -3.54 20.18
N HIS A 607 27.66 -4.57 19.40
CA HIS A 607 27.28 -4.41 17.99
C HIS A 607 25.99 -3.61 17.84
N VAL A 608 24.93 -3.93 18.60
CA VAL A 608 23.65 -3.19 18.56
C VAL A 608 23.85 -1.74 19.00
N LEU A 609 24.63 -1.48 20.06
CA LEU A 609 24.98 -0.13 20.49
C LEU A 609 25.70 0.66 19.38
N ARG A 610 26.55 0.00 18.59
CA ARG A 610 27.19 0.64 17.43
C ARG A 610 26.17 0.98 16.34
N LEU A 611 25.23 0.08 16.01
CA LEU A 611 24.18 0.37 15.02
C LEU A 611 23.29 1.54 15.47
N VAL A 612 22.92 1.56 16.75
CA VAL A 612 22.18 2.69 17.35
C VAL A 612 23.01 3.97 17.26
N ASN A 613 24.29 3.92 17.57
CA ASN A 613 25.19 5.05 17.43
C ASN A 613 25.33 5.53 15.99
N ASP A 614 25.48 4.65 15.02
CA ASP A 614 25.56 5.05 13.62
C ASP A 614 24.26 5.71 13.15
N ARG A 615 23.09 5.22 13.60
CA ARG A 615 21.81 5.87 13.32
C ARG A 615 21.69 7.22 14.01
N ILE A 616 22.08 7.33 15.28
CA ILE A 616 22.06 8.59 16.04
C ILE A 616 23.08 9.60 15.49
N GLN A 617 24.25 9.15 15.01
CA GLN A 617 25.28 10.00 14.41
C GLN A 617 24.96 10.43 12.98
N LYS A 618 24.39 9.55 12.14
CA LYS A 618 23.76 9.98 10.88
C LYS A 618 22.67 11.00 11.14
N SER A 619 22.00 10.84 12.28
CA SER A 619 21.08 11.76 12.89
C SER A 619 21.77 12.80 13.80
N ALA A 620 23.07 13.10 13.71
CA ALA A 620 23.70 14.07 14.63
C ALA A 620 23.15 15.50 14.41
N ASN A 621 22.67 15.79 13.19
CA ASN A 621 21.81 16.94 12.95
C ASN A 621 20.47 16.80 13.71
N LEU A 622 19.87 15.60 13.75
CA LEU A 622 18.66 15.28 14.53
C LEU A 622 18.85 15.58 16.02
N LEU A 623 19.96 15.23 16.68
CA LEU A 623 20.16 15.56 18.10
C LEU A 623 20.13 17.08 18.34
N LYS A 624 20.74 17.86 17.44
CA LYS A 624 20.63 19.33 17.47
C LYS A 624 19.19 19.78 17.21
N LYS A 625 18.52 19.23 16.18
CA LYS A 625 17.11 19.52 15.84
C LYS A 625 16.18 19.18 17.01
N ILE A 626 16.39 18.06 17.71
CA ILE A 626 15.64 17.63 18.90
C ILE A 626 15.86 18.61 20.05
N ARG A 627 17.11 19.01 20.33
CA ARG A 627 17.38 20.00 21.39
C ARG A 627 16.70 21.34 21.09
N TYR A 628 16.69 21.76 19.82
CA TYR A 628 15.93 22.93 19.40
C TYR A 628 14.42 22.69 19.54
N ALA A 629 13.90 21.53 19.15
CA ALA A 629 12.49 21.16 19.34
C ALA A 629 12.07 21.18 20.81
N GLU A 630 12.92 20.74 21.74
CA GLU A 630 12.68 20.82 23.19
C GLU A 630 12.55 22.26 23.66
N ILE A 631 13.44 23.15 23.19
CA ILE A 631 13.37 24.58 23.49
C ILE A 631 12.09 25.20 22.89
N LEU A 632 11.73 24.79 21.67
CA LEU A 632 10.58 25.32 20.94
C LEU A 632 9.24 24.81 21.51
N LYS A 633 9.20 23.63 22.12
CA LYS A 633 7.99 23.06 22.73
C LYS A 633 7.38 23.98 23.80
N ASP A 634 8.23 24.65 24.56
CA ASP A 634 7.83 25.55 25.65
C ASP A 634 7.78 27.03 25.20
N ALA A 635 8.15 27.32 23.95
CA ALA A 635 8.16 28.67 23.40
C ALA A 635 6.80 29.01 22.76
N THR A 636 6.11 30.01 23.32
CA THR A 636 4.89 30.56 22.71
C THR A 636 5.26 31.47 21.54
N ILE A 637 5.51 30.91 20.37
CA ILE A 637 5.85 31.65 19.14
C ILE A 637 4.56 32.07 18.44
N ARG A 638 4.42 33.37 18.16
CA ARG A 638 3.28 33.88 17.39
C ARG A 638 3.54 33.78 15.88
N ASP A 639 2.47 33.74 15.08
CA ASP A 639 2.60 33.64 13.61
C ASP A 639 3.38 34.80 12.99
N ASP A 640 3.34 36.00 13.60
CA ASP A 640 4.12 37.18 13.19
C ASP A 640 5.62 37.07 13.53
N GLU A 641 6.00 36.23 14.49
CA GLU A 641 7.40 35.98 14.86
C GLU A 641 8.04 34.88 13.99
N ARG A 642 7.19 34.09 13.33
CA ARG A 642 7.57 32.98 12.44
C ARG A 642 8.21 33.46 11.13
N GLU A 643 7.90 34.69 10.71
CA GLU A 643 8.54 35.34 9.56
C GLU A 643 10.05 35.56 9.73
N PHE A 644 10.57 35.50 10.96
CA PHE A 644 12.00 35.65 11.25
C PHE A 644 12.76 34.32 11.33
N PHE A 645 12.08 33.18 11.15
CA PHE A 645 12.74 31.88 11.17
C PHE A 645 13.55 31.69 9.88
N THR A 646 14.74 31.10 10.02
CA THR A 646 15.42 30.52 8.86
C THR A 646 14.66 29.26 8.42
N ASP A 647 14.77 28.88 7.16
CA ASP A 647 14.13 27.67 6.62
C ASP A 647 14.42 26.43 7.50
N ASP A 648 15.65 26.30 8.01
CA ASP A 648 16.06 25.23 8.93
C ASP A 648 15.28 25.24 10.26
N PHE A 649 14.99 26.40 10.84
CA PHE A 649 14.26 26.50 12.12
C PHE A 649 12.76 26.27 11.92
N GLU A 650 12.21 26.72 10.79
CA GLU A 650 10.83 26.45 10.42
C GLU A 650 10.60 24.94 10.19
N GLU A 651 11.54 24.25 9.55
CA GLU A 651 11.52 22.80 9.37
C GLU A 651 11.56 22.06 10.73
N ILE A 652 12.42 22.52 11.66
CA ILE A 652 12.52 21.93 13.00
C ILE A 652 11.25 22.16 13.81
N PHE A 653 10.69 23.37 13.74
CA PHE A 653 9.47 23.72 14.47
C PHE A 653 8.29 22.85 14.00
N LYS A 654 8.12 22.71 12.67
CA LYS A 654 7.11 21.82 12.07
C LYS A 654 7.26 20.37 12.50
N ASN A 655 8.49 19.86 12.54
CA ASN A 655 8.77 18.45 12.85
C ASN A 655 9.02 18.18 14.35
N SER A 656 8.89 19.18 15.22
CA SER A 656 9.30 19.12 16.63
C SER A 656 8.68 17.96 17.40
N SER A 657 7.36 17.75 17.28
CA SER A 657 6.65 16.63 17.92
C SER A 657 7.19 15.27 17.47
N GLN A 658 7.40 15.09 16.15
CA GLN A 658 7.92 13.84 15.60
C GLN A 658 9.36 13.55 16.08
N LEU A 659 10.19 14.60 16.15
CA LEU A 659 11.57 14.52 16.65
C LEU A 659 11.62 14.08 18.12
N LEU A 660 10.74 14.63 18.96
CA LEU A 660 10.64 14.27 20.38
C LEU A 660 10.17 12.82 20.57
N GLU A 661 9.19 12.37 19.80
CA GLU A 661 8.73 10.99 19.84
C GLU A 661 9.78 10.00 19.34
N GLN A 662 10.56 10.37 18.32
CA GLN A 662 11.70 9.57 17.88
C GLN A 662 12.73 9.42 19.00
N LYS A 663 13.05 10.49 19.75
CA LYS A 663 13.93 10.42 20.93
C LYS A 663 13.37 9.42 21.97
N GLN A 664 12.09 9.54 22.31
CA GLN A 664 11.44 8.64 23.27
C GLN A 664 11.46 7.18 22.81
N ALA A 665 11.26 6.91 21.51
CA ALA A 665 11.33 5.57 20.96
C ALA A 665 12.75 4.98 21.08
N HIS A 666 13.80 5.76 20.80
CA HIS A 666 15.18 5.31 20.97
C HIS A 666 15.53 5.07 22.44
N GLN A 667 15.06 5.93 23.36
CA GLN A 667 15.23 5.74 24.80
C GLN A 667 14.56 4.45 25.28
N ALA A 668 13.28 4.25 24.94
CA ALA A 668 12.54 3.04 25.30
C ALA A 668 13.22 1.77 24.75
N TYR A 669 13.71 1.83 23.51
CA TYR A 669 14.46 0.72 22.91
C TYR A 669 15.74 0.38 23.69
N MET A 670 16.52 1.40 24.06
CA MET A 670 17.76 1.23 24.83
C MET A 670 17.48 0.69 26.24
N ASP A 671 16.40 1.15 26.88
CA ASP A 671 15.95 0.64 28.18
C ASP A 671 15.62 -0.85 28.11
N HIS A 672 14.90 -1.28 27.05
CA HIS A 672 14.61 -2.69 26.81
C HIS A 672 15.88 -3.52 26.58
N LEU A 673 16.77 -3.05 25.70
CA LEU A 673 18.05 -3.70 25.43
C LEU A 673 18.88 -3.89 26.71
N PHE A 674 18.90 -2.87 27.56
CA PHE A 674 19.61 -2.89 28.83
C PHE A 674 19.04 -3.96 29.76
N VAL A 675 17.74 -3.91 30.03
CA VAL A 675 17.08 -4.86 30.94
C VAL A 675 17.22 -6.31 30.44
N ASP A 676 17.03 -6.54 29.13
CA ASP A 676 17.14 -7.88 28.55
C ASP A 676 18.57 -8.42 28.62
N SER A 677 19.58 -7.58 28.40
CA SER A 677 20.99 -7.99 28.45
C SER A 677 21.42 -8.51 29.83
N PHE A 678 20.90 -7.93 30.91
CA PHE A 678 21.17 -8.37 32.27
C PHE A 678 20.23 -9.49 32.73
N LYS A 679 19.00 -9.57 32.20
CA LYS A 679 18.09 -10.71 32.41
C LYS A 679 18.75 -12.03 32.01
N PHE A 680 19.43 -12.08 30.86
CA PHE A 680 20.17 -13.28 30.42
C PHE A 680 21.44 -13.57 31.25
N LYS A 681 21.98 -12.58 31.97
CA LYS A 681 23.06 -12.78 32.96
C LYS A 681 22.52 -13.22 34.34
N GLY A 682 21.20 -13.21 34.54
CA GLY A 682 20.57 -13.52 35.83
C GLY A 682 20.54 -12.35 36.82
N GLU A 683 20.71 -11.12 36.35
CA GLU A 683 20.77 -9.91 37.17
C GLU A 683 19.54 -9.00 36.95
N GLU A 684 19.04 -8.36 38.02
CA GLU A 684 17.93 -7.41 37.94
C GLU A 684 18.42 -5.95 38.02
N VAL A 685 18.32 -5.23 36.91
CA VAL A 685 18.88 -3.87 36.75
C VAL A 685 17.82 -2.77 36.55
N LYS A 686 16.53 -3.08 36.71
CA LYS A 686 15.43 -2.10 36.48
C LYS A 686 15.56 -0.82 37.31
N HIS A 687 16.13 -0.91 38.50
CA HIS A 687 16.37 0.24 39.37
C HIS A 687 17.41 1.24 38.83
N ARG A 688 18.23 0.84 37.84
CA ARG A 688 19.26 1.68 37.20
C ARG A 688 18.81 2.33 35.89
N VAL A 689 17.59 2.02 35.40
CA VAL A 689 17.04 2.62 34.19
C VAL A 689 17.03 4.16 34.23
N PRO A 690 16.72 4.84 35.36
CA PRO A 690 16.81 6.30 35.41
C PRO A 690 18.23 6.84 35.13
N GLN A 691 19.28 6.13 35.56
CA GLN A 691 20.67 6.51 35.29
C GLN A 691 21.02 6.33 33.79
N LEU A 692 20.48 5.28 33.16
CA LEU A 692 20.62 5.07 31.72
C LEU A 692 20.01 6.22 30.92
N ILE A 693 18.81 6.67 31.30
CA ILE A 693 18.11 7.77 30.61
C ILE A 693 18.96 9.05 30.63
N GLU A 694 19.57 9.38 31.77
CA GLU A 694 20.47 10.54 31.92
C GLU A 694 21.73 10.43 31.03
N LEU A 695 22.26 9.22 30.84
CA LEU A 695 23.38 8.97 29.94
C LEU A 695 22.99 9.08 28.47
N ILE A 696 21.78 8.65 28.11
CA ILE A 696 21.25 8.78 26.75
C ILE A 696 21.05 10.26 26.39
N GLU A 697 20.62 11.10 27.35
CA GLU A 697 20.43 12.54 27.13
C GLU A 697 21.73 13.26 26.76
N ASN A 698 22.85 12.87 27.38
CA ASN A 698 24.17 13.43 27.09
C ASN A 698 24.91 12.74 25.93
N TYR A 699 24.35 11.62 25.45
CA TYR A 699 24.82 10.78 24.36
C TYR A 699 26.35 10.64 24.23
N ASP A 700 26.95 9.90 25.18
CA ASP A 700 28.36 9.50 25.13
C ASP A 700 28.44 7.98 24.90
N HIS A 701 28.88 7.58 23.71
CA HIS A 701 28.94 6.17 23.30
C HIS A 701 29.85 5.33 24.20
N ASP A 702 31.01 5.85 24.60
CA ASP A 702 31.98 5.11 25.41
C ASP A 702 31.45 4.90 26.83
N LYS A 703 30.81 5.93 27.40
CA LYS A 703 30.13 5.81 28.70
C LYS A 703 28.95 4.85 28.65
N LEU A 704 28.13 4.92 27.60
CA LEU A 704 27.02 3.98 27.40
C LEU A 704 27.53 2.54 27.28
N GLN A 705 28.61 2.30 26.53
CA GLN A 705 29.18 0.96 26.41
C GLN A 705 29.70 0.44 27.76
N ARG A 706 30.39 1.27 28.55
CA ARG A 706 30.84 0.92 29.91
C ARG A 706 29.67 0.62 30.84
N PHE A 707 28.62 1.44 30.76
CA PHE A 707 27.38 1.22 31.49
C PHE A 707 26.79 -0.16 31.13
N PHE A 708 26.60 -0.50 29.86
CA PHE A 708 26.10 -1.82 29.46
C PHE A 708 27.01 -3.02 29.86
N ASN A 709 28.29 -2.78 30.10
CA ASN A 709 29.23 -3.79 30.60
C ASN A 709 29.13 -4.02 32.12
N GLY A 710 28.47 -3.13 32.87
CA GLY A 710 28.37 -3.21 34.32
C GLY A 710 29.38 -2.36 35.08
N ASP A 711 30.15 -1.51 34.39
CA ASP A 711 31.17 -0.64 34.99
C ASP A 711 30.55 0.65 35.56
N TRP A 712 29.62 0.51 36.51
CA TRP A 712 28.82 1.62 37.03
C TRP A 712 29.62 2.68 37.78
N ASP A 713 30.76 2.32 38.36
CA ASP A 713 31.57 3.22 39.18
C ASP A 713 32.43 4.18 38.32
N ALA A 714 32.51 3.93 37.01
CA ALA A 714 33.35 4.66 36.05
C ALA A 714 32.55 5.58 35.10
N VAL A 715 31.23 5.67 35.30
CA VAL A 715 30.26 6.38 34.47
C VAL A 715 29.47 7.34 35.36
#